data_AF-A0A8T1UF63-F1
#
_entry.id   AF-A0A8T1UF63-F1
#
_cell.length_a   1.000
_cell.length_b   1.000
_cell.length_c   1.000
_cell.angle_alpha   90.00
_cell.angle_beta   90.00
_cell.angle_gamma   90.00
#
_symmetry.space_group_name_H-M   'P 1'
#
loop_
_entity.id
_entity.type
_entity.pdbx_description
1 polymer ?
#
loop_
_entity_poly.entity_id
_entity_poly.type
_entity_poly.pdbx_seq_one_letter_code
_entity_poly.pdbx_strand_id
1 'polypeptide(L)'
;MELQPPPAAAAPRYFTFKDFLAEAEAATFFELPHAEQVVKVTQYLDFLGQQPDSAQFTTSSKASISFAKLRGDCDAAADDDADQYASFELDAVLLDQLLEGRTRSGFGAFGTEPGFLPQKRLSLAVAHTVEKIGHTYIVERNKRGVWEYVNDIMIEALEKWRKELKIDKFYLGGHSMGAMFATSYTVKYPGRVQHLALISPAGVGHPPAPKRLPMGLRIFRSVWKLRLTPMSVARYAGPLGPRLVRFITSVRVSVMPETSCIRRGLIPLEALAAYWYNNWALERSGEIAMHSHLLPGVYAKRPLCEMLTPENIQIPITFIYGGGPDWMSSSHGEKVAKALDDVQVVLVPGAGHQLFMDNAPAFNEMLLAGVATEGRLWQWVPASYAKLEEAERKILTRAIPTPFEMKKVAQLGTVVVPCSDEKKRENAKNLVLIHGFAGGNAVWAMNLEKLSKHFNVYAVEWIGVGRSDRPDFNFKDYDSADDFVVGSFEKWQQEIKLESFDLCGHSMGAIFASSYALKHPEQVNHLVLASPAGVPHPPPPPDPKTEEGKATNRSWLRRMVFSAWENGVTPMSLARFVGPYGPKLVQNVVHRRTSFMSEGSAMRDGRVDLNELGEYIYHNWALKPSGERAMTTHLAPGAHAVRPLVDTLLPENVKMPLTFIYGEYDWMDYRNGLGIVDRFKEKGRAADLYRVPNGGHQMFMENPDEFSRILIDSLAR
;
A
#
# COMPACT_ATOMS: atom_id res chain seq x y z
N MET A 1 21.05 -46.33 30.65
CA MET A 1 19.81 -47.06 30.93
C MET A 1 18.67 -46.09 30.67
N GLU A 2 18.18 -46.06 29.44
CA GLU A 2 17.05 -45.21 29.04
C GLU A 2 15.76 -45.76 29.66
N LEU A 3 14.98 -44.88 30.27
CA LEU A 3 13.65 -45.18 30.80
C LEU A 3 12.67 -45.33 29.62
N GLN A 4 12.04 -46.50 29.48
CA GLN A 4 10.98 -46.73 28.51
C GLN A 4 9.74 -45.86 28.82
N PRO A 5 9.02 -45.37 27.79
CA PRO A 5 7.75 -44.68 27.97
C PRO A 5 6.65 -45.65 28.43
N PRO A 6 5.60 -45.16 29.13
CA PRO A 6 4.50 -45.99 29.59
C PRO A 6 3.70 -46.57 28.39
N PRO A 7 3.04 -47.73 28.55
CA PRO A 7 2.28 -48.35 27.48
C PRO A 7 1.10 -47.46 27.05
N ALA A 8 0.86 -47.37 25.75
CA ALA A 8 -0.27 -46.65 25.17
C ALA A 8 -1.60 -47.20 25.72
N ALA A 9 -2.50 -46.31 26.15
CA ALA A 9 -3.87 -46.67 26.49
C ALA A 9 -4.55 -47.32 25.27
N ALA A 10 -5.22 -48.46 25.48
CA ALA A 10 -5.95 -49.14 24.43
C ALA A 10 -7.02 -48.22 23.81
N ALA A 11 -7.19 -48.27 22.49
CA ALA A 11 -8.24 -47.52 21.79
C ALA A 11 -9.63 -47.91 22.33
N PRO A 12 -10.57 -46.96 22.49
CA PRO A 12 -11.91 -47.26 22.99
C PRO A 12 -12.60 -48.28 22.07
N ARG A 13 -13.17 -49.33 22.66
CA ARG A 13 -13.87 -50.39 21.94
C ARG A 13 -15.34 -50.00 21.81
N TYR A 14 -15.78 -49.72 20.58
CA TYR A 14 -17.18 -49.40 20.30
C TYR A 14 -17.99 -50.68 20.12
N PHE A 15 -19.07 -50.83 20.88
CA PHE A 15 -20.05 -51.90 20.71
C PHE A 15 -21.23 -51.34 19.93
N THR A 16 -21.56 -51.92 18.76
CA THR A 16 -22.76 -51.55 18.01
C THR A 16 -23.85 -52.60 18.20
N PHE A 17 -25.12 -52.19 18.07
CA PHE A 17 -26.26 -53.12 18.17
C PHE A 17 -26.17 -54.23 17.11
N LYS A 18 -25.61 -53.91 15.93
CA LYS A 18 -25.40 -54.88 14.86
C LYS A 18 -24.36 -55.95 15.24
N ASP A 19 -23.29 -55.57 15.96
CA ASP A 19 -22.24 -56.50 16.40
C ASP A 19 -22.68 -57.38 17.59
N PHE A 20 -23.75 -56.98 18.29
CA PHE A 20 -24.37 -57.76 19.38
C PHE A 20 -25.29 -58.87 18.87
N LEU A 21 -25.84 -58.72 17.66
CA LEU A 21 -26.71 -59.72 17.05
C LEU A 21 -25.85 -60.76 16.30
N ALA A 22 -26.27 -62.04 16.32
CA ALA A 22 -25.68 -63.01 15.40
C ALA A 22 -25.94 -62.60 13.95
N GLU A 23 -25.07 -62.97 13.01
CA GLU A 23 -25.15 -62.52 11.61
C GLU A 23 -26.51 -62.84 10.94
N ALA A 24 -27.11 -63.99 11.29
CA ALA A 24 -28.46 -64.36 10.87
C ALA A 24 -29.54 -63.49 11.53
N GLU A 25 -29.37 -63.11 12.80
CA GLU A 25 -30.31 -62.25 13.53
C GLU A 25 -30.25 -60.80 13.05
N ALA A 26 -29.06 -60.28 12.73
CA ALA A 26 -28.90 -58.94 12.18
C ALA A 26 -29.58 -58.78 10.81
N ALA A 27 -29.61 -59.85 10.01
CA ALA A 27 -30.26 -59.86 8.71
C ALA A 27 -31.80 -59.89 8.80
N THR A 28 -32.36 -60.54 9.82
CA THR A 28 -33.81 -60.74 9.97
C THR A 28 -34.43 -59.99 11.15
N PHE A 29 -33.67 -59.16 11.87
CA PHE A 29 -34.10 -58.46 13.09
C PHE A 29 -35.41 -57.69 12.88
N PHE A 30 -35.52 -57.00 11.75
CA PHE A 30 -36.70 -56.19 11.42
C PHE A 30 -37.92 -57.02 10.98
N GLU A 31 -37.73 -58.32 10.75
CA GLU A 31 -38.77 -59.29 10.41
C GLU A 31 -39.27 -60.05 11.65
N LEU A 32 -38.59 -59.92 12.79
CA LEU A 32 -39.02 -60.52 14.06
C LEU A 32 -40.31 -59.88 14.58
N PRO A 33 -41.14 -60.61 15.34
CA PRO A 33 -42.23 -60.01 16.11
C PRO A 33 -41.72 -58.88 17.02
N HIS A 34 -42.46 -57.78 17.09
CA HIS A 34 -42.02 -56.57 17.79
C HIS A 34 -41.67 -56.80 19.27
N ALA A 35 -42.38 -57.71 19.96
CA ALA A 35 -42.05 -58.08 21.33
C ALA A 35 -40.64 -58.69 21.46
N GLU A 36 -40.21 -59.47 20.47
CA GLU A 36 -38.88 -60.07 20.41
C GLU A 36 -37.81 -59.04 20.05
N GLN A 37 -38.13 -58.08 19.16
CA GLN A 37 -37.24 -56.95 18.87
C GLN A 37 -36.96 -56.11 20.12
N VAL A 38 -38.00 -55.84 20.92
CA VAL A 38 -37.88 -55.12 22.20
C VAL A 38 -37.01 -55.90 23.18
N VAL A 39 -37.25 -57.20 23.34
CA VAL A 39 -36.42 -58.05 24.21
C VAL A 39 -34.95 -58.03 23.78
N LYS A 40 -34.67 -58.07 22.48
CA LYS A 40 -33.30 -58.00 21.95
C LYS A 40 -32.62 -56.65 22.18
N VAL A 41 -33.35 -55.54 22.06
CA VAL A 41 -32.85 -54.20 22.38
C VAL A 41 -32.60 -54.07 23.89
N THR A 42 -33.49 -54.60 24.73
CA THR A 42 -33.30 -54.62 26.18
C THR A 42 -32.07 -55.46 26.58
N GLN A 43 -31.91 -56.66 26.01
CA GLN A 43 -30.74 -57.51 26.23
C GLN A 43 -29.43 -56.83 25.81
N TYR A 44 -29.46 -56.06 24.72
CA TYR A 44 -28.31 -55.26 24.30
C TYR A 44 -27.96 -54.17 25.31
N LEU A 45 -28.97 -53.46 25.82
CA LEU A 45 -28.76 -52.44 26.84
C LEU A 45 -28.23 -53.03 28.15
N ASP A 46 -28.72 -54.21 28.55
CA ASP A 46 -28.21 -54.95 29.71
C ASP A 46 -26.77 -55.44 29.51
N PHE A 47 -26.44 -55.96 28.32
CA PHE A 47 -25.09 -56.37 27.95
C PHE A 47 -24.09 -55.21 28.01
N LEU A 48 -24.49 -54.02 27.53
CA LEU A 48 -23.67 -52.82 27.58
C LEU A 48 -23.41 -52.36 29.01
N GLY A 49 -24.41 -52.44 29.90
CA GLY A 49 -24.27 -52.09 31.31
C GLY A 49 -23.27 -52.98 32.07
N GLN A 50 -22.94 -54.15 31.54
CA GLN A 50 -21.98 -55.10 32.13
C GLN A 50 -20.53 -54.92 31.63
N GLN A 51 -20.28 -54.05 30.64
CA GLN A 51 -18.93 -53.83 30.11
C GLN A 51 -18.13 -52.83 30.96
N PRO A 52 -16.83 -53.08 31.25
CA PRO A 52 -16.02 -52.27 32.14
C PRO A 52 -15.71 -50.85 31.61
N ASP A 53 -15.80 -50.62 30.29
CA ASP A 53 -15.54 -49.33 29.63
C ASP A 53 -16.82 -48.65 29.09
N SER A 54 -18.00 -49.01 29.61
CA SER A 54 -19.33 -48.62 29.08
C SER A 54 -19.73 -47.13 29.20
N ALA A 55 -18.80 -46.25 29.58
CA ALA A 55 -19.07 -44.84 29.87
C ALA A 55 -19.35 -43.94 28.63
N GLN A 56 -19.43 -44.49 27.41
CA GLN A 56 -19.56 -43.69 26.18
C GLN A 56 -20.70 -44.19 25.29
N PHE A 57 -21.92 -43.71 25.54
CA PHE A 57 -23.07 -43.91 24.64
C PHE A 57 -23.21 -42.71 23.70
N THR A 58 -23.29 -42.94 22.38
CA THR A 58 -23.51 -41.86 21.40
C THR A 58 -25.01 -41.68 21.11
N THR A 59 -25.49 -40.43 21.15
CA THR A 59 -26.87 -40.06 20.79
C THR A 59 -26.83 -38.95 19.73
N SER A 60 -27.90 -38.80 18.94
CA SER A 60 -27.91 -37.75 17.90
C SER A 60 -27.88 -36.35 18.54
N SER A 61 -27.13 -35.41 17.95
CA SER A 61 -26.93 -34.06 18.51
C SER A 61 -28.23 -33.27 18.75
N LYS A 62 -29.31 -33.59 18.02
CA LYS A 62 -30.64 -32.95 18.22
C LYS A 62 -31.34 -33.44 19.50
N ALA A 63 -31.12 -34.70 19.89
CA ALA A 63 -31.65 -35.28 21.12
C ALA A 63 -31.04 -34.58 22.34
N SER A 64 -29.71 -34.45 22.35
CA SER A 64 -28.94 -33.90 23.47
C SER A 64 -29.21 -32.41 23.71
N ILE A 65 -29.30 -31.60 22.64
CA ILE A 65 -29.58 -30.15 22.75
C ILE A 65 -31.00 -29.89 23.28
N SER A 66 -31.97 -30.71 22.86
CA SER A 66 -33.36 -30.56 23.32
C SER A 66 -33.49 -30.86 24.81
N PHE A 67 -32.69 -31.81 25.32
CA PHE A 67 -32.66 -32.19 26.72
C PHE A 67 -31.92 -31.17 27.60
N ALA A 68 -30.77 -30.64 27.14
CA ALA A 68 -30.02 -29.60 27.84
C ALA A 68 -30.81 -28.28 27.99
N LYS A 69 -31.60 -27.90 26.98
CA LYS A 69 -32.52 -26.73 27.07
C LYS A 69 -33.65 -26.93 28.09
N LEU A 70 -34.17 -28.16 28.25
CA LEU A 70 -35.21 -28.48 29.24
C LEU A 70 -34.69 -28.41 30.68
N ARG A 71 -33.38 -28.59 30.90
CA ARG A 71 -32.74 -28.43 32.22
C ARG A 71 -32.35 -27.00 32.57
N GLY A 72 -32.40 -26.08 31.61
CA GLY A 72 -31.81 -24.75 31.78
C GLY A 72 -30.28 -24.74 31.70
N ASP A 73 -29.65 -25.83 31.23
CA ASP A 73 -28.18 -25.99 31.16
C ASP A 73 -27.55 -25.28 29.95
N CYS A 74 -28.33 -24.52 29.17
CA CYS A 74 -27.88 -23.78 28.00
C CYS A 74 -28.19 -22.28 28.15
N ASP A 75 -27.15 -21.44 28.03
CA ASP A 75 -27.29 -19.98 28.02
C ASP A 75 -28.24 -19.53 26.88
N ALA A 76 -29.27 -18.78 27.28
CA ALA A 76 -30.48 -18.49 26.51
C ALA A 76 -30.32 -17.48 25.33
N ALA A 77 -29.16 -17.39 24.67
CA ALA A 77 -28.87 -16.24 23.80
C ALA A 77 -28.80 -16.50 22.28
N ALA A 78 -29.08 -17.70 21.76
CA ALA A 78 -28.93 -17.95 20.31
C ALA A 78 -29.95 -18.93 19.72
N ASP A 79 -31.22 -18.52 19.67
CA ASP A 79 -32.15 -18.95 18.60
C ASP A 79 -33.39 -18.05 18.60
N ASP A 80 -33.76 -17.48 17.44
CA ASP A 80 -34.93 -16.60 17.26
C ASP A 80 -36.28 -17.36 17.34
N ASP A 81 -36.28 -18.66 17.71
CA ASP A 81 -37.47 -19.53 17.84
C ASP A 81 -37.86 -19.80 19.31
N ALA A 82 -37.51 -18.91 20.24
CA ALA A 82 -37.80 -19.08 21.68
C ALA A 82 -39.30 -19.16 22.02
N ASP A 83 -40.19 -18.60 21.20
CA ASP A 83 -41.63 -18.53 21.49
C ASP A 83 -42.42 -19.83 21.20
N GLN A 84 -41.80 -20.85 20.58
CA GLN A 84 -42.46 -22.18 20.39
C GLN A 84 -42.23 -23.17 21.55
N TYR A 85 -41.58 -22.74 22.64
CA TYR A 85 -41.15 -23.62 23.74
C TYR A 85 -41.84 -23.36 25.08
N ALA A 86 -42.80 -22.43 25.14
CA ALA A 86 -43.34 -21.90 26.41
C ALA A 86 -44.50 -22.70 27.05
N SER A 87 -45.04 -23.74 26.40
CA SER A 87 -46.03 -24.62 27.04
C SER A 87 -45.75 -26.09 26.75
N PHE A 88 -45.37 -26.83 27.78
CA PHE A 88 -45.25 -28.28 27.77
C PHE A 88 -46.24 -28.84 28.79
N GLU A 89 -47.26 -29.53 28.30
CA GLU A 89 -48.00 -30.52 29.10
C GLU A 89 -47.69 -31.91 28.54
N LEU A 90 -47.38 -32.84 29.45
CA LEU A 90 -47.10 -34.23 29.15
C LEU A 90 -48.41 -34.91 28.71
N ASP A 91 -48.54 -35.27 27.43
CA ASP A 91 -49.66 -36.06 26.94
C ASP A 91 -49.46 -37.54 27.29
N ALA A 92 -49.94 -37.93 28.46
CA ALA A 92 -49.84 -39.29 29.00
C ALA A 92 -50.56 -40.33 28.12
N VAL A 93 -51.61 -39.92 27.39
CA VAL A 93 -52.40 -40.82 26.54
C VAL A 93 -51.61 -41.23 25.31
N LEU A 94 -50.83 -40.30 24.74
CA LEU A 94 -49.99 -40.57 23.58
C LEU A 94 -48.77 -41.43 23.94
N LEU A 95 -48.26 -41.32 25.18
CA LEU A 95 -47.18 -42.16 25.69
C LEU A 95 -47.65 -43.61 25.87
N ASP A 96 -48.84 -43.83 26.42
CA ASP A 96 -49.44 -45.17 26.55
C ASP A 96 -49.72 -45.81 25.19
N GLN A 97 -50.23 -45.06 24.21
CA GLN A 97 -50.46 -45.59 22.85
C GLN A 97 -49.17 -46.02 22.13
N LEU A 98 -48.03 -45.45 22.52
CA LEU A 98 -46.70 -45.78 21.98
C LEU A 98 -46.12 -47.00 22.69
N LEU A 99 -46.37 -47.14 24.00
CA LEU A 99 -46.03 -48.33 24.80
C LEU A 99 -46.90 -49.55 24.44
N GLU A 100 -48.15 -49.32 24.02
CA GLU A 100 -49.10 -50.35 23.57
C GLU A 100 -48.93 -50.75 22.09
N GLY A 101 -47.97 -50.16 21.37
CA GLY A 101 -47.68 -50.51 19.96
C GLY A 101 -48.73 -50.04 18.95
N ARG A 102 -49.60 -49.08 19.30
CA ARG A 102 -50.63 -48.54 18.41
C ARG A 102 -50.13 -47.41 17.50
N THR A 103 -48.87 -46.99 17.67
CA THR A 103 -48.19 -45.98 16.82
C THR A 103 -46.72 -46.37 16.54
N ARG A 104 -46.22 -46.07 15.34
CA ARG A 104 -44.85 -46.41 14.90
C ARG A 104 -43.87 -45.27 15.19
N SER A 105 -42.72 -45.57 15.78
CA SER A 105 -41.66 -44.60 16.05
C SER A 105 -40.31 -45.07 15.50
N GLY A 106 -39.84 -44.43 14.42
CA GLY A 106 -38.64 -44.83 13.70
C GLY A 106 -37.36 -44.23 14.29
N PHE A 107 -36.43 -45.08 14.71
CA PHE A 107 -35.04 -44.71 14.99
C PHE A 107 -34.14 -45.35 13.93
N GLY A 108 -33.73 -44.55 12.93
CA GLY A 108 -32.60 -44.88 12.05
C GLY A 108 -32.95 -45.42 10.66
N ALA A 109 -32.87 -44.53 9.67
CA ALA A 109 -32.89 -44.74 8.22
C ALA A 109 -34.20 -45.21 7.55
N PHE A 110 -34.45 -44.61 6.37
CA PHE A 110 -35.48 -44.85 5.35
C PHE A 110 -36.80 -44.05 5.47
N GLY A 111 -37.06 -43.19 4.45
CA GLY A 111 -38.37 -42.58 4.16
C GLY A 111 -39.35 -43.63 3.60
N THR A 112 -40.63 -43.38 3.35
CA THR A 112 -41.44 -42.18 3.08
C THR A 112 -42.92 -42.51 3.36
N GLU A 113 -43.71 -41.64 4.03
CA GLU A 113 -45.16 -41.36 3.84
C GLU A 113 -45.74 -40.50 5.00
N PRO A 114 -46.95 -39.89 4.88
CA PRO A 114 -47.49 -38.94 5.86
C PRO A 114 -48.05 -39.65 7.11
N GLY A 115 -47.55 -39.30 8.30
CA GLY A 115 -48.08 -39.81 9.58
C GLY A 115 -47.11 -39.80 10.78
N PHE A 116 -46.05 -38.99 10.76
CA PHE A 116 -44.94 -39.10 11.72
C PHE A 116 -45.07 -38.18 12.96
N LEU A 117 -44.81 -38.73 14.15
CA LEU A 117 -44.39 -37.96 15.33
C LEU A 117 -43.02 -37.30 15.06
N PRO A 118 -42.75 -36.07 15.52
CA PRO A 118 -41.43 -35.46 15.36
C PRO A 118 -40.38 -36.25 16.15
N GLN A 119 -39.29 -36.67 15.50
CA GLN A 119 -38.08 -37.35 16.03
C GLN A 119 -37.57 -36.87 17.41
N LYS A 120 -37.94 -35.66 17.80
CA LYS A 120 -37.57 -34.96 19.03
C LYS A 120 -38.13 -35.62 20.30
N ARG A 121 -39.36 -36.16 20.27
CA ARG A 121 -40.04 -36.71 21.48
C ARG A 121 -39.51 -38.08 21.90
N LEU A 122 -39.26 -38.95 20.93
CA LEU A 122 -38.71 -40.30 21.16
C LEU A 122 -37.25 -40.24 21.64
N SER A 123 -36.50 -39.27 21.11
CA SER A 123 -35.14 -38.93 21.55
C SER A 123 -35.07 -38.48 23.02
N LEU A 124 -36.10 -37.80 23.52
CA LEU A 124 -36.18 -37.35 24.91
C LEU A 124 -36.54 -38.50 25.87
N ALA A 125 -37.35 -39.47 25.44
CA ALA A 125 -37.71 -40.64 26.24
C ALA A 125 -36.53 -41.60 26.44
N VAL A 126 -35.74 -41.86 25.38
CA VAL A 126 -34.52 -42.69 25.47
C VAL A 126 -33.44 -42.01 26.35
N ALA A 127 -33.32 -40.68 26.24
CA ALA A 127 -32.44 -39.88 27.08
C ALA A 127 -32.90 -39.83 28.56
N HIS A 128 -34.18 -40.04 28.85
CA HIS A 128 -34.67 -40.13 30.23
C HIS A 128 -34.40 -41.51 30.85
N THR A 129 -34.56 -42.58 30.06
CA THR A 129 -34.36 -43.97 30.53
C THR A 129 -32.89 -44.31 30.77
N VAL A 130 -31.98 -43.87 29.89
CA VAL A 130 -30.53 -44.14 30.03
C VAL A 130 -29.89 -43.35 31.20
N GLU A 131 -30.48 -42.25 31.63
CA GLU A 131 -30.08 -41.53 32.85
C GLU A 131 -30.55 -42.22 34.14
N LYS A 132 -31.74 -42.84 34.10
CA LYS A 132 -32.33 -43.57 35.23
C LYS A 132 -31.51 -44.80 35.65
N ILE A 133 -30.69 -45.32 34.74
CA ILE A 133 -29.77 -46.44 34.96
C ILE A 133 -28.33 -46.00 35.29
N GLY A 134 -28.11 -44.70 35.54
CA GLY A 134 -26.85 -44.18 36.11
C GLY A 134 -25.75 -43.81 35.12
N HIS A 135 -26.05 -43.71 33.82
CA HIS A 135 -25.06 -43.34 32.80
C HIS A 135 -25.03 -41.82 32.52
N THR A 136 -23.85 -41.31 32.14
CA THR A 136 -23.64 -39.92 31.69
C THR A 136 -23.51 -39.88 30.18
N TYR A 137 -24.23 -38.97 29.50
CA TYR A 137 -24.13 -38.83 28.05
C TYR A 137 -22.92 -37.98 27.65
N ILE A 138 -22.13 -38.47 26.69
CA ILE A 138 -21.13 -37.65 26.00
C ILE A 138 -21.80 -37.02 24.78
N VAL A 139 -21.84 -35.69 24.77
CA VAL A 139 -22.29 -34.93 23.60
C VAL A 139 -21.20 -35.02 22.53
N GLU A 140 -21.38 -35.88 21.53
CA GLU A 140 -20.63 -35.74 20.28
C GLU A 140 -21.07 -34.41 19.61
N ARG A 141 -20.34 -33.34 19.90
CA ARG A 141 -20.41 -32.07 19.14
C ARG A 141 -19.78 -32.27 17.75
N ASN A 142 -20.34 -33.15 16.93
CA ASN A 142 -19.92 -33.31 15.54
C ASN A 142 -21.04 -32.91 14.57
N LYS A 143 -21.51 -31.67 14.71
CA LYS A 143 -22.17 -30.94 13.63
C LYS A 143 -21.43 -29.63 13.42
N ARG A 144 -20.52 -29.60 12.46
CA ARG A 144 -20.09 -28.36 11.83
C ARG A 144 -21.36 -27.57 11.47
N GLY A 145 -21.49 -26.33 11.94
CA GLY A 145 -22.63 -25.49 11.57
C GLY A 145 -22.66 -25.26 10.06
N VAL A 146 -23.80 -24.77 9.56
CA VAL A 146 -23.98 -24.50 8.11
C VAL A 146 -22.90 -23.53 7.60
N TRP A 147 -22.42 -22.62 8.45
CA TRP A 147 -21.31 -21.73 8.13
C TRP A 147 -20.02 -22.54 7.88
N GLU A 148 -19.62 -23.38 8.85
CA GLU A 148 -18.38 -24.17 8.80
C GLU A 148 -18.39 -25.13 7.61
N TYR A 149 -19.51 -25.81 7.36
CA TYR A 149 -19.65 -26.72 6.23
C TYR A 149 -19.47 -26.02 4.88
N VAL A 150 -20.13 -24.88 4.67
CA VAL A 150 -20.01 -24.12 3.41
C VAL A 150 -18.63 -23.49 3.28
N ASN A 151 -18.07 -22.96 4.38
CA ASN A 151 -16.73 -22.39 4.41
C ASN A 151 -15.67 -23.43 4.02
N ASP A 152 -15.77 -24.65 4.57
CA ASP A 152 -14.88 -25.75 4.23
C ASP A 152 -14.95 -26.12 2.76
N ILE A 153 -16.15 -26.23 2.17
CA ILE A 153 -16.29 -26.53 0.74
C ILE A 153 -15.55 -25.51 -0.12
N MET A 154 -15.69 -24.21 0.19
CA MET A 154 -15.04 -23.14 -0.56
C MET A 154 -13.51 -23.17 -0.43
N ILE A 155 -13.00 -23.42 0.79
CA ILE A 155 -11.56 -23.46 1.09
C ILE A 155 -10.91 -24.72 0.51
N GLU A 156 -11.55 -25.88 0.62
CA GLU A 156 -11.04 -27.13 0.06
C GLU A 156 -11.03 -27.11 -1.47
N ALA A 157 -11.99 -26.44 -2.11
CA ALA A 157 -11.97 -26.24 -3.55
C ALA A 157 -10.73 -25.43 -4.00
N LEU A 158 -10.37 -24.37 -3.25
CA LEU A 158 -9.17 -23.57 -3.52
C LEU A 158 -7.89 -24.39 -3.28
N GLU A 159 -7.85 -25.22 -2.24
CA GLU A 159 -6.69 -26.09 -1.97
C GLU A 159 -6.53 -27.18 -3.04
N LYS A 160 -7.62 -27.77 -3.50
CA LYS A 160 -7.61 -28.71 -4.63
C LYS A 160 -7.06 -28.04 -5.88
N TRP A 161 -7.54 -26.85 -6.22
CA TRP A 161 -7.03 -26.06 -7.34
C TRP A 161 -5.52 -25.77 -7.23
N ARG A 162 -5.04 -25.35 -6.05
CA ARG A 162 -3.60 -25.11 -5.80
C ARG A 162 -2.77 -26.38 -6.05
N LYS A 163 -3.22 -27.53 -5.54
CA LYS A 163 -2.54 -28.83 -5.73
C LYS A 163 -2.50 -29.23 -7.21
N GLU A 164 -3.59 -29.07 -7.94
CA GLU A 164 -3.67 -29.38 -9.37
C GLU A 164 -2.71 -28.52 -10.20
N LEU A 165 -2.59 -27.23 -9.88
CA LEU A 165 -1.63 -26.33 -10.53
C LEU A 165 -0.19 -26.47 -10.02
N LYS A 166 0.05 -27.33 -9.01
CA LYS A 166 1.37 -27.55 -8.40
C LYS A 166 2.03 -26.27 -7.87
N ILE A 167 1.23 -25.34 -7.34
CA ILE A 167 1.71 -24.07 -6.78
C ILE A 167 2.05 -24.29 -5.31
N ASP A 168 3.33 -24.20 -4.91
CA ASP A 168 3.73 -24.44 -3.51
C ASP A 168 3.28 -23.33 -2.56
N LYS A 169 3.60 -22.08 -2.92
CA LYS A 169 3.27 -20.85 -2.20
C LYS A 169 2.81 -19.78 -3.18
N PHE A 170 1.93 -18.88 -2.75
CA PHE A 170 1.39 -17.82 -3.60
C PHE A 170 0.84 -16.63 -2.80
N TYR A 171 0.57 -15.53 -3.51
CA TYR A 171 -0.05 -14.33 -2.97
C TYR A 171 -1.55 -14.47 -3.18
N LEU A 172 -2.36 -14.29 -2.14
CA LEU A 172 -3.80 -14.53 -2.19
C LEU A 172 -4.56 -13.21 -2.02
N GLY A 173 -5.27 -12.81 -3.07
CA GLY A 173 -6.16 -11.65 -3.07
C GLY A 173 -7.62 -12.06 -2.98
N GLY A 174 -8.37 -11.43 -2.07
CA GLY A 174 -9.82 -11.62 -1.96
C GLY A 174 -10.56 -10.29 -2.02
N HIS A 175 -11.51 -10.17 -2.95
CA HIS A 175 -12.36 -8.98 -3.08
C HIS A 175 -13.73 -9.17 -2.40
N SER A 176 -14.18 -8.18 -1.62
CA SER A 176 -15.50 -8.20 -0.99
C SER A 176 -15.70 -9.47 -0.15
N MET A 177 -16.73 -10.29 -0.39
CA MET A 177 -16.92 -11.59 0.27
C MET A 177 -15.78 -12.58 -0.01
N GLY A 178 -15.09 -12.45 -1.15
CA GLY A 178 -13.87 -13.21 -1.46
C GLY A 178 -12.76 -13.03 -0.43
N ALA A 179 -12.71 -11.87 0.24
CA ALA A 179 -11.77 -11.61 1.33
C ALA A 179 -12.03 -12.51 2.55
N MET A 180 -13.29 -12.92 2.79
CA MET A 180 -13.64 -13.84 3.87
C MET A 180 -13.07 -15.23 3.62
N PHE A 181 -13.20 -15.73 2.38
CA PHE A 181 -12.64 -17.03 2.00
C PHE A 181 -11.12 -16.99 1.93
N ALA A 182 -10.53 -15.90 1.44
CA ALA A 182 -9.08 -15.71 1.41
C ALA A 182 -8.47 -15.73 2.83
N THR A 183 -9.10 -15.04 3.77
CA THR A 183 -8.70 -15.06 5.18
C THR A 183 -8.83 -16.46 5.76
N SER A 184 -9.98 -17.11 5.57
CA SER A 184 -10.22 -18.45 6.10
C SER A 184 -9.28 -19.52 5.52
N TYR A 185 -8.94 -19.41 4.23
CA TYR A 185 -7.93 -20.27 3.59
C TYR A 185 -6.55 -20.06 4.20
N THR A 186 -6.15 -18.79 4.42
CA THR A 186 -4.87 -18.44 5.04
C THR A 186 -4.75 -19.01 6.45
N VAL A 187 -5.81 -18.93 7.25
CA VAL A 187 -5.86 -19.50 8.61
C VAL A 187 -5.79 -21.02 8.59
N LYS A 188 -6.50 -21.69 7.67
CA LYS A 188 -6.55 -23.15 7.61
C LYS A 188 -5.27 -23.78 7.07
N TYR A 189 -4.61 -23.12 6.13
CA TYR A 189 -3.41 -23.60 5.45
C TYR A 189 -2.22 -22.66 5.68
N PRO A 190 -1.77 -22.50 6.94
CA PRO A 190 -0.64 -21.64 7.25
C PRO A 190 0.61 -22.13 6.50
N GLY A 191 1.34 -21.20 5.88
CA GLY A 191 2.54 -21.51 5.08
C GLY A 191 2.31 -21.71 3.58
N ARG A 192 1.05 -21.71 3.09
CA ARG A 192 0.73 -21.71 1.65
C ARG A 192 0.58 -20.32 1.05
N VAL A 193 0.19 -19.35 1.87
CA VAL A 193 0.03 -17.96 1.46
C VAL A 193 1.25 -17.17 1.91
N GLN A 194 1.84 -16.38 1.03
CA GLN A 194 2.98 -15.50 1.35
C GLN A 194 2.53 -14.09 1.70
N HIS A 195 1.42 -13.64 1.10
CA HIS A 195 0.86 -12.31 1.31
C HIS A 195 -0.66 -12.36 1.13
N LEU A 196 -1.40 -11.75 2.05
CA LEU A 196 -2.87 -11.68 2.01
C LEU A 196 -3.34 -10.28 1.60
N ALA A 197 -3.91 -10.15 0.41
CA ALA A 197 -4.49 -8.90 -0.08
C ALA A 197 -6.02 -8.89 0.11
N LEU A 198 -6.52 -8.05 1.02
CA LEU A 198 -7.93 -7.88 1.33
C LEU A 198 -8.48 -6.65 0.59
N ILE A 199 -9.16 -6.89 -0.54
CA ILE A 199 -9.59 -5.83 -1.47
C ILE A 199 -11.05 -5.46 -1.16
N SER A 200 -11.30 -4.24 -0.69
CA SER A 200 -12.59 -3.74 -0.19
C SER A 200 -13.39 -4.83 0.55
N PRO A 201 -12.78 -5.43 1.60
CA PRO A 201 -13.27 -6.66 2.20
C PRO A 201 -14.62 -6.46 2.90
N ALA A 202 -15.50 -7.46 2.76
CA ALA A 202 -16.76 -7.48 3.48
C ALA A 202 -16.56 -7.96 4.92
N GLY A 203 -17.26 -7.33 5.88
CA GLY A 203 -17.38 -7.84 7.25
C GLY A 203 -16.09 -7.84 8.07
N VAL A 204 -15.27 -6.79 7.96
CA VAL A 204 -14.03 -6.67 8.75
C VAL A 204 -14.32 -6.54 10.25
N GLY A 205 -15.24 -5.64 10.62
CA GLY A 205 -15.62 -5.41 12.00
C GLY A 205 -16.99 -5.96 12.37
N HIS A 206 -17.28 -5.98 13.67
CA HIS A 206 -18.60 -6.37 14.19
C HIS A 206 -19.72 -5.46 13.67
N PRO A 207 -20.93 -6.01 13.48
CA PRO A 207 -22.10 -5.20 13.16
C PRO A 207 -22.38 -4.18 14.29
N PRO A 208 -22.84 -2.97 13.96
CA PRO A 208 -23.22 -1.98 14.97
C PRO A 208 -24.39 -2.48 15.83
N ALA A 209 -24.39 -2.12 17.11
CA ALA A 209 -25.45 -2.49 18.06
C ALA A 209 -26.86 -2.07 17.54
N PRO A 210 -27.91 -2.86 17.82
CA PRO A 210 -29.22 -2.65 17.21
C PRO A 210 -29.85 -1.32 17.64
N LYS A 211 -29.87 -0.34 16.74
CA LYS A 211 -30.79 0.81 16.80
C LYS A 211 -32.04 0.52 15.97
N ARG A 212 -33.16 1.23 16.23
CA ARG A 212 -34.38 1.14 15.40
C ARG A 212 -34.04 1.23 13.92
N LEU A 213 -34.27 0.13 13.19
CA LEU A 213 -33.94 -0.01 11.78
C LEU A 213 -34.82 0.93 10.92
N PRO A 214 -34.22 1.72 10.01
CA PRO A 214 -34.96 2.50 9.01
C PRO A 214 -35.90 1.61 8.18
N MET A 215 -37.03 2.16 7.71
CA MET A 215 -38.08 1.40 7.01
C MET A 215 -37.54 0.60 5.80
N GLY A 216 -36.63 1.18 5.00
CA GLY A 216 -36.02 0.49 3.87
C GLY A 216 -35.18 -0.75 4.26
N LEU A 217 -34.47 -0.68 5.41
CA LEU A 217 -33.65 -1.80 5.89
C LEU A 217 -34.53 -2.92 6.51
N ARG A 218 -35.74 -2.58 6.99
CA ARG A 218 -36.74 -3.57 7.44
C ARG A 218 -37.31 -4.36 6.27
N ILE A 219 -37.66 -3.69 5.17
CA ILE A 219 -38.13 -4.34 3.93
C ILE A 219 -37.02 -5.23 3.37
N PHE A 220 -35.79 -4.73 3.28
CA PHE A 220 -34.62 -5.50 2.86
C PHE A 220 -34.41 -6.75 3.74
N ARG A 221 -34.52 -6.62 5.07
CA ARG A 221 -34.40 -7.75 6.00
C ARG A 221 -35.50 -8.80 5.79
N SER A 222 -36.74 -8.38 5.49
CA SER A 222 -37.83 -9.32 5.18
C SER A 222 -37.59 -10.06 3.86
N VAL A 223 -37.10 -9.36 2.82
CA VAL A 223 -36.72 -10.00 1.54
C VAL A 223 -35.51 -10.93 1.71
N TRP A 224 -34.53 -10.56 2.54
CA TRP A 224 -33.37 -11.41 2.85
C TRP A 224 -33.75 -12.75 3.47
N LYS A 225 -34.83 -12.79 4.27
CA LYS A 225 -35.37 -14.05 4.84
C LYS A 225 -35.92 -15.00 3.77
N LEU A 226 -36.36 -14.48 2.62
CA LEU A 226 -36.87 -15.28 1.49
C LEU A 226 -35.75 -15.96 0.69
N ARG A 227 -34.48 -15.71 1.03
CA ARG A 227 -33.30 -16.23 0.29
C ARG A 227 -33.34 -15.89 -1.21
N LEU A 228 -33.91 -14.73 -1.54
CA LEU A 228 -33.94 -14.19 -2.90
C LEU A 228 -32.80 -13.18 -3.06
N THR A 229 -31.99 -13.35 -4.10
CA THR A 229 -30.93 -12.42 -4.49
C THR A 229 -31.31 -11.68 -5.78
N PRO A 230 -30.65 -10.56 -6.13
CA PRO A 230 -30.81 -9.93 -7.44
C PRO A 230 -30.55 -10.91 -8.61
N MET A 231 -29.65 -11.88 -8.42
CA MET A 231 -29.39 -12.95 -9.39
C MET A 231 -30.59 -13.88 -9.53
N SER A 232 -31.25 -14.23 -8.42
CA SER A 232 -32.50 -15.01 -8.45
C SER A 232 -33.58 -14.26 -9.25
N VAL A 233 -33.72 -12.95 -9.07
CA VAL A 233 -34.69 -12.12 -9.83
C VAL A 233 -34.38 -12.13 -11.32
N ALA A 234 -33.11 -11.96 -11.70
CA ALA A 234 -32.69 -12.03 -13.10
C ALA A 234 -32.95 -13.40 -13.74
N ARG A 235 -32.76 -14.49 -12.98
CA ARG A 235 -33.02 -15.86 -13.43
C ARG A 235 -34.52 -16.13 -13.62
N TYR A 236 -35.36 -15.69 -12.67
CA TYR A 236 -36.81 -15.89 -12.74
C TYR A 236 -37.54 -14.96 -13.71
N ALA A 237 -36.89 -13.88 -14.15
CA ALA A 237 -37.43 -12.98 -15.18
C ALA A 237 -37.52 -13.62 -16.59
N GLY A 238 -37.02 -14.84 -16.78
CA GLY A 238 -37.14 -15.60 -18.02
C GLY A 238 -36.59 -14.83 -19.23
N PRO A 239 -37.34 -14.69 -20.34
CA PRO A 239 -36.90 -13.96 -21.54
C PRO A 239 -36.57 -12.48 -21.31
N LEU A 240 -37.06 -11.88 -20.22
CA LEU A 240 -36.76 -10.48 -19.87
C LEU A 240 -35.47 -10.33 -19.05
N GLY A 241 -34.91 -11.43 -18.55
CA GLY A 241 -33.69 -11.44 -17.73
C GLY A 241 -32.51 -10.67 -18.34
N PRO A 242 -32.15 -10.87 -19.62
CA PRO A 242 -31.05 -10.12 -20.24
C PRO A 242 -31.30 -8.60 -20.25
N ARG A 243 -32.54 -8.17 -20.55
CA ARG A 243 -32.92 -6.75 -20.54
C ARG A 243 -32.88 -6.16 -19.13
N LEU A 244 -33.32 -6.93 -18.13
CA LEU A 244 -33.26 -6.52 -16.73
C LEU A 244 -31.81 -6.37 -16.24
N VAL A 245 -30.93 -7.34 -16.54
CA VAL A 245 -29.51 -7.24 -16.17
C VAL A 245 -28.84 -6.08 -16.90
N ARG A 246 -29.13 -5.85 -18.18
CA ARG A 246 -28.66 -4.67 -18.91
C ARG A 246 -29.09 -3.37 -18.23
N PHE A 247 -30.37 -3.26 -17.85
CA PHE A 247 -30.87 -2.09 -17.14
C PHE A 247 -30.13 -1.87 -15.80
N ILE A 248 -30.02 -2.91 -14.96
CA ILE A 248 -29.28 -2.85 -13.69
C ILE A 248 -27.82 -2.43 -13.93
N THR A 249 -27.19 -2.98 -14.97
CA THR A 249 -25.81 -2.65 -15.36
C THR A 249 -25.71 -1.18 -15.77
N SER A 250 -26.64 -0.65 -16.57
CA SER A 250 -26.63 0.76 -16.98
C SER A 250 -26.79 1.72 -15.81
N VAL A 251 -27.68 1.41 -14.85
CA VAL A 251 -27.85 2.21 -13.62
C VAL A 251 -26.58 2.16 -12.78
N ARG A 252 -25.91 1.00 -12.72
CA ARG A 252 -24.66 0.87 -12.00
C ARG A 252 -23.52 1.66 -12.66
N VAL A 253 -23.46 1.68 -13.99
CA VAL A 253 -22.43 2.42 -14.74
C VAL A 253 -22.62 3.93 -14.65
N SER A 254 -23.85 4.43 -14.53
CA SER A 254 -24.09 5.88 -14.40
C SER A 254 -23.54 6.48 -13.10
N VAL A 255 -23.38 5.65 -12.06
CA VAL A 255 -22.82 6.07 -10.75
C VAL A 255 -21.34 5.72 -10.59
N MET A 256 -20.71 5.08 -11.58
CA MET A 256 -19.26 4.79 -11.56
C MET A 256 -18.43 6.06 -11.80
N PRO A 257 -17.21 6.14 -11.27
CA PRO A 257 -16.28 7.24 -11.55
C PRO A 257 -15.88 7.27 -13.03
N GLU A 258 -15.52 8.46 -13.54
CA GLU A 258 -15.11 8.64 -14.95
C GLU A 258 -13.87 7.84 -15.34
N THR A 259 -13.02 7.53 -14.37
CA THR A 259 -11.84 6.68 -14.53
C THR A 259 -12.17 5.22 -14.83
N SER A 260 -13.45 4.81 -14.65
CA SER A 260 -13.90 3.43 -14.82
C SER A 260 -13.63 2.91 -16.22
N CYS A 261 -13.13 1.68 -16.33
CA CYS A 261 -12.89 1.02 -17.61
C CYS A 261 -14.19 0.89 -18.44
N ILE A 262 -15.36 0.85 -17.80
CA ILE A 262 -16.65 0.81 -18.51
C ILE A 262 -17.03 2.20 -19.02
N ARG A 263 -16.93 3.24 -18.19
CA ARG A 263 -17.24 4.63 -18.62
C ARG A 263 -16.27 5.15 -19.69
N ARG A 264 -15.05 4.63 -19.70
CA ARG A 264 -14.03 4.89 -20.74
C ARG A 264 -14.22 4.05 -22.01
N GLY A 265 -15.19 3.14 -22.04
CA GLY A 265 -15.46 2.28 -23.20
C GLY A 265 -14.46 1.15 -23.43
N LEU A 266 -13.58 0.85 -22.47
CA LEU A 266 -12.62 -0.26 -22.55
C LEU A 266 -13.31 -1.63 -22.39
N ILE A 267 -14.39 -1.67 -21.60
CA ILE A 267 -15.28 -2.82 -21.50
C ILE A 267 -16.65 -2.40 -22.02
N PRO A 268 -17.13 -2.96 -23.16
CA PRO A 268 -18.44 -2.64 -23.68
C PRO A 268 -19.55 -3.01 -22.69
N LEU A 269 -20.48 -2.08 -22.42
CA LEU A 269 -21.62 -2.28 -21.52
C LEU A 269 -22.43 -3.53 -21.88
N GLU A 270 -22.68 -3.74 -23.17
CA GLU A 270 -23.44 -4.89 -23.68
C GLU A 270 -22.76 -6.22 -23.40
N ALA A 271 -21.44 -6.28 -23.61
CA ALA A 271 -20.66 -7.48 -23.35
C ALA A 271 -20.68 -7.82 -21.86
N LEU A 272 -20.54 -6.81 -20.99
CA LEU A 272 -20.57 -7.00 -19.55
C LEU A 272 -21.95 -7.44 -19.04
N ALA A 273 -23.02 -6.79 -19.53
CA ALA A 273 -24.39 -7.13 -19.16
C ALA A 273 -24.75 -8.56 -19.60
N ALA A 274 -24.34 -8.95 -20.81
CA ALA A 274 -24.52 -10.30 -21.32
C ALA A 274 -23.73 -11.32 -20.48
N TYR A 275 -22.47 -11.03 -20.15
CA TYR A 275 -21.64 -11.88 -19.30
C TYR A 275 -22.28 -12.09 -17.91
N TRP A 276 -22.69 -11.01 -17.25
CA TRP A 276 -23.35 -11.10 -15.94
C TRP A 276 -24.67 -11.87 -16.00
N TYR A 277 -25.51 -11.63 -17.00
CA TYR A 277 -26.75 -12.39 -17.14
C TYR A 277 -26.48 -13.89 -17.27
N ASN A 278 -25.59 -14.27 -18.19
CA ASN A 278 -25.27 -15.68 -18.41
C ASN A 278 -24.68 -16.32 -17.15
N ASN A 279 -23.81 -15.61 -16.42
CA ASN A 279 -23.28 -16.10 -15.15
C ASN A 279 -24.37 -16.23 -14.07
N TRP A 280 -25.30 -15.28 -13.97
CA TRP A 280 -26.37 -15.30 -12.98
C TRP A 280 -27.46 -16.34 -13.30
N ALA A 281 -27.66 -16.64 -14.59
CA ALA A 281 -28.65 -17.61 -15.04
C ALA A 281 -28.26 -19.07 -14.72
N LEU A 282 -26.98 -19.36 -14.48
CA LEU A 282 -26.48 -20.68 -14.08
C LEU A 282 -27.03 -21.14 -12.72
N GLU A 283 -26.79 -22.41 -12.38
CA GLU A 283 -27.21 -23.00 -11.11
C GLU A 283 -26.70 -22.23 -9.88
N ARG A 284 -27.56 -22.11 -8.87
CA ARG A 284 -27.38 -21.25 -7.68
C ARG A 284 -26.41 -21.78 -6.61
N SER A 285 -25.32 -22.41 -7.00
CA SER A 285 -24.38 -23.04 -6.06
C SER A 285 -23.68 -22.03 -5.13
N GLY A 286 -23.34 -20.84 -5.64
CA GLY A 286 -22.65 -19.78 -4.87
C GLY A 286 -23.56 -18.92 -3.97
N GLU A 287 -24.87 -18.87 -4.22
CA GLU A 287 -25.81 -18.02 -3.45
C GLU A 287 -25.97 -18.51 -2.00
N ILE A 288 -25.75 -19.81 -1.77
CA ILE A 288 -25.75 -20.42 -0.43
C ILE A 288 -24.64 -19.82 0.45
N ALA A 289 -23.47 -19.51 -0.14
CA ALA A 289 -22.35 -18.90 0.55
C ALA A 289 -22.71 -17.51 1.10
N MET A 290 -23.47 -16.71 0.33
CA MET A 290 -23.94 -15.38 0.74
C MET A 290 -24.80 -15.46 2.01
N HIS A 291 -25.79 -16.35 2.04
CA HIS A 291 -26.70 -16.48 3.20
C HIS A 291 -26.10 -17.20 4.39
N SER A 292 -25.11 -18.06 4.17
CA SER A 292 -24.38 -18.72 5.26
C SER A 292 -23.40 -17.77 5.93
N HIS A 293 -22.71 -16.90 5.19
CA HIS A 293 -21.61 -16.06 5.70
C HIS A 293 -22.01 -14.64 6.10
N LEU A 294 -23.11 -14.10 5.54
CA LEU A 294 -23.54 -12.73 5.78
C LEU A 294 -24.88 -12.62 6.54
N LEU A 295 -24.97 -11.58 7.37
CA LEU A 295 -26.18 -11.05 7.98
C LEU A 295 -26.85 -10.03 7.03
N PRO A 296 -28.13 -9.69 7.25
CA PRO A 296 -28.78 -8.59 6.53
C PRO A 296 -27.93 -7.31 6.61
N GLY A 297 -27.64 -6.69 5.47
CA GLY A 297 -26.77 -5.51 5.39
C GLY A 297 -25.30 -5.82 5.10
N VAL A 298 -24.96 -7.04 4.68
CA VAL A 298 -23.60 -7.45 4.26
C VAL A 298 -22.59 -7.46 5.42
N TYR A 299 -23.07 -7.54 6.66
CA TYR A 299 -22.20 -7.79 7.82
C TYR A 299 -21.82 -9.26 7.87
N ALA A 300 -20.58 -9.58 8.26
CA ALA A 300 -20.18 -10.97 8.44
C ALA A 300 -20.84 -11.57 9.68
N LYS A 301 -21.26 -12.84 9.59
CA LYS A 301 -21.64 -13.64 10.77
C LYS A 301 -20.43 -13.98 11.65
N ARG A 302 -19.26 -14.11 11.02
CA ARG A 302 -17.95 -14.26 11.66
C ARG A 302 -17.02 -13.17 11.12
N PRO A 303 -16.85 -12.04 11.83
CA PRO A 303 -16.03 -10.92 11.40
C PRO A 303 -14.58 -11.29 11.12
N LEU A 304 -13.96 -10.63 10.13
CA LEU A 304 -12.56 -10.91 9.81
C LEU A 304 -11.61 -10.54 10.95
N CYS A 305 -11.92 -9.50 11.74
CA CYS A 305 -11.09 -9.10 12.88
C CYS A 305 -10.95 -10.19 13.96
N GLU A 306 -11.86 -11.16 14.04
CA GLU A 306 -11.73 -12.31 14.95
C GLU A 306 -10.78 -13.39 14.40
N MET A 307 -10.55 -13.42 13.09
CA MET A 307 -9.65 -14.36 12.42
C MET A 307 -8.27 -13.75 12.14
N LEU A 308 -8.21 -12.42 11.98
CA LEU A 308 -6.98 -11.64 11.81
C LEU A 308 -6.41 -11.33 13.19
N THR A 309 -5.80 -12.34 13.81
CA THR A 309 -5.11 -12.23 15.10
C THR A 309 -3.66 -12.72 14.96
N PRO A 310 -2.73 -12.29 15.84
CA PRO A 310 -1.32 -12.72 15.77
C PRO A 310 -1.15 -14.24 15.86
N GLU A 311 -2.06 -14.93 16.55
CA GLU A 311 -2.03 -16.38 16.70
C GLU A 311 -2.43 -17.10 15.40
N ASN A 312 -3.32 -16.50 14.62
CA ASN A 312 -3.93 -17.12 13.44
C ASN A 312 -3.21 -16.78 12.13
N ILE A 313 -2.62 -15.58 12.00
CA ILE A 313 -1.99 -15.12 10.76
C ILE A 313 -0.66 -14.43 11.07
N GLN A 314 0.43 -14.94 10.47
CA GLN A 314 1.82 -14.48 10.65
C GLN A 314 2.47 -14.06 9.32
N ILE A 315 1.66 -13.66 8.33
CA ILE A 315 2.13 -13.21 7.02
C ILE A 315 1.70 -11.76 6.79
N PRO A 316 2.38 -11.01 5.90
CA PRO A 316 1.98 -9.65 5.58
C PRO A 316 0.54 -9.57 5.04
N ILE A 317 -0.19 -8.54 5.48
CA ILE A 317 -1.58 -8.28 5.08
C ILE A 317 -1.67 -6.89 4.44
N THR A 318 -2.43 -6.78 3.36
CA THR A 318 -2.71 -5.50 2.70
C THR A 318 -4.20 -5.33 2.48
N PHE A 319 -4.77 -4.35 3.17
CA PHE A 319 -6.09 -3.85 2.89
C PHE A 319 -6.05 -2.87 1.72
N ILE A 320 -6.90 -3.05 0.71
CA ILE A 320 -6.98 -2.16 -0.45
C ILE A 320 -8.41 -1.62 -0.54
N TYR A 321 -8.63 -0.34 -0.26
CA TYR A 321 -9.96 0.30 -0.28
C TYR A 321 -10.09 1.32 -1.41
N GLY A 322 -11.32 1.68 -1.79
CA GLY A 322 -11.57 2.80 -2.68
C GLY A 322 -11.35 4.15 -1.98
N GLY A 323 -10.64 5.08 -2.63
CA GLY A 323 -10.46 6.46 -2.16
C GLY A 323 -11.60 7.42 -2.55
N GLY A 324 -12.63 6.92 -3.24
CA GLY A 324 -13.88 7.61 -3.55
C GLY A 324 -15.03 7.15 -2.64
N PRO A 325 -16.30 7.28 -3.06
CA PRO A 325 -17.46 6.81 -2.29
C PRO A 325 -17.53 5.27 -2.27
N ASP A 326 -16.67 4.64 -1.47
CA ASP A 326 -16.74 3.22 -1.12
C ASP A 326 -17.71 3.05 0.06
N TRP A 327 -18.76 2.26 -0.16
CA TRP A 327 -19.69 1.84 0.90
C TRP A 327 -19.07 0.89 1.93
N MET A 328 -17.89 0.33 1.66
CA MET A 328 -17.08 -0.39 2.65
C MET A 328 -16.08 0.57 3.32
N SER A 329 -16.24 0.80 4.62
CA SER A 329 -15.38 1.74 5.35
C SER A 329 -13.98 1.18 5.62
N SER A 330 -12.93 1.95 5.27
CA SER A 330 -11.53 1.65 5.58
C SER A 330 -11.24 1.60 7.09
N SER A 331 -12.05 2.27 7.91
CA SER A 331 -11.85 2.43 9.35
C SER A 331 -11.70 1.11 10.12
N HIS A 332 -12.30 0.02 9.62
CA HIS A 332 -12.15 -1.30 10.24
C HIS A 332 -10.80 -1.95 9.89
N GLY A 333 -10.35 -1.84 8.64
CA GLY A 333 -9.02 -2.29 8.24
C GLY A 333 -7.91 -1.49 8.93
N GLU A 334 -8.11 -0.18 9.09
CA GLU A 334 -7.20 0.69 9.86
C GLU A 334 -7.12 0.30 11.34
N LYS A 335 -8.21 -0.17 11.96
CA LYS A 335 -8.19 -0.69 13.32
C LYS A 335 -7.39 -1.99 13.42
N VAL A 336 -7.54 -2.89 12.46
CA VAL A 336 -6.74 -4.13 12.39
C VAL A 336 -5.26 -3.78 12.19
N ALA A 337 -4.94 -2.82 11.31
CA ALA A 337 -3.57 -2.37 11.06
C ALA A 337 -2.89 -1.69 12.26
N LYS A 338 -3.68 -1.22 13.24
CA LYS A 338 -3.15 -0.72 14.53
C LYS A 338 -2.91 -1.82 15.55
N ALA A 339 -3.54 -3.00 15.37
CA ALA A 339 -3.52 -4.10 16.32
C ALA A 339 -2.55 -5.22 15.93
N LEU A 340 -2.16 -5.29 14.65
CA LEU A 340 -1.25 -6.30 14.11
C LEU A 340 -0.03 -5.64 13.48
N ASP A 341 1.12 -6.28 13.66
CA ASP A 341 2.33 -5.96 12.92
C ASP A 341 2.21 -6.44 11.44
N ASP A 342 2.93 -5.81 10.52
CA ASP A 342 2.96 -6.14 9.08
C ASP A 342 1.61 -6.10 8.34
N VAL A 343 0.75 -5.17 8.75
CA VAL A 343 -0.51 -4.85 8.06
C VAL A 343 -0.46 -3.45 7.47
N GLN A 344 -0.85 -3.31 6.21
CA GLN A 344 -0.98 -2.02 5.55
C GLN A 344 -2.37 -1.77 4.98
N VAL A 345 -2.69 -0.49 4.80
CA VAL A 345 -3.95 -0.03 4.21
C VAL A 345 -3.63 0.93 3.07
N VAL A 346 -4.00 0.57 1.85
CA VAL A 346 -3.83 1.40 0.65
C VAL A 346 -5.18 1.82 0.09
N LEU A 347 -5.21 3.00 -0.54
CA LEU A 347 -6.42 3.58 -1.13
C LEU A 347 -6.24 3.73 -2.64
N VAL A 348 -7.21 3.27 -3.42
CA VAL A 348 -7.23 3.43 -4.88
C VAL A 348 -7.93 4.75 -5.23
N PRO A 349 -7.22 5.75 -5.77
CA PRO A 349 -7.76 7.08 -6.00
C PRO A 349 -9.02 7.09 -6.86
N GLY A 350 -10.05 7.79 -6.40
CA GLY A 350 -11.32 7.99 -7.11
C GLY A 350 -12.17 6.73 -7.28
N ALA A 351 -11.72 5.57 -6.80
CA ALA A 351 -12.46 4.33 -6.90
C ALA A 351 -13.48 4.14 -5.76
N GLY A 352 -14.60 3.48 -6.06
CA GLY A 352 -15.53 2.97 -5.06
C GLY A 352 -15.23 1.51 -4.75
N HIS A 353 -16.27 0.70 -4.55
CA HIS A 353 -16.13 -0.71 -4.15
C HIS A 353 -15.53 -1.63 -5.23
N GLN A 354 -15.60 -1.27 -6.51
CA GLN A 354 -15.12 -2.11 -7.63
C GLN A 354 -13.77 -1.57 -8.11
N LEU A 355 -12.76 -1.58 -7.22
CA LEU A 355 -11.52 -0.81 -7.38
C LEU A 355 -10.84 -1.03 -8.72
N PHE A 356 -10.71 -2.29 -9.14
CA PHE A 356 -10.09 -2.71 -10.39
C PHE A 356 -10.90 -2.34 -11.65
N MET A 357 -12.20 -2.09 -11.53
CA MET A 357 -13.04 -1.60 -12.62
C MET A 357 -13.15 -0.07 -12.62
N ASP A 358 -13.12 0.54 -11.44
CA ASP A 358 -13.29 1.98 -11.24
C ASP A 358 -12.01 2.75 -11.58
N ASN A 359 -10.83 2.18 -11.33
CA ASN A 359 -9.55 2.75 -11.72
C ASN A 359 -8.47 1.66 -11.85
N ALA A 360 -8.52 0.87 -12.93
CA ALA A 360 -7.65 -0.29 -13.14
C ALA A 360 -6.13 0.01 -13.03
N PRO A 361 -5.61 1.10 -13.66
CA PRO A 361 -4.18 1.41 -13.55
C PRO A 361 -3.76 1.71 -12.11
N ALA A 362 -4.54 2.52 -11.40
CA ALA A 362 -4.22 2.85 -10.01
C ALA A 362 -4.43 1.66 -9.07
N PHE A 363 -5.43 0.80 -9.32
CA PHE A 363 -5.58 -0.45 -8.57
C PHE A 363 -4.36 -1.36 -8.75
N ASN A 364 -3.89 -1.55 -9.99
CA ASN A 364 -2.70 -2.37 -10.24
C ASN A 364 -1.46 -1.80 -9.56
N GLU A 365 -1.29 -0.48 -9.60
CA GLU A 365 -0.20 0.20 -8.91
C GLU A 365 -0.28 0.00 -7.39
N MET A 366 -1.46 0.21 -6.79
CA MET A 366 -1.66 0.04 -5.34
C MET A 366 -1.56 -1.43 -4.91
N LEU A 367 -2.00 -2.37 -5.74
CA LEU A 367 -1.84 -3.80 -5.49
C LEU A 367 -0.36 -4.18 -5.52
N LEU A 368 0.39 -3.77 -6.55
CA LEU A 368 1.82 -4.02 -6.65
C LEU A 368 2.59 -3.38 -5.51
N ALA A 369 2.32 -2.12 -5.18
CA ALA A 369 2.90 -1.45 -4.02
C ALA A 369 2.55 -2.19 -2.71
N GLY A 370 1.31 -2.66 -2.60
CA GLY A 370 0.81 -3.40 -1.46
C GLY A 370 1.37 -4.82 -1.32
N VAL A 371 1.87 -5.46 -2.37
CA VAL A 371 2.43 -6.82 -2.28
C VAL A 371 3.94 -6.89 -2.46
N ALA A 372 4.55 -5.86 -3.05
CA ALA A 372 6.01 -5.76 -3.23
C ALA A 372 6.73 -5.20 -2.00
N THR A 373 6.00 -4.72 -0.99
CA THR A 373 6.57 -4.14 0.21
C THR A 373 6.98 -5.22 1.20
N GLU A 374 8.24 -5.64 1.11
CA GLU A 374 9.03 -5.81 2.32
C GLU A 374 9.12 -4.43 3.04
N GLY A 375 8.06 -4.05 3.76
CA GLY A 375 8.06 -2.91 4.69
C GLY A 375 7.39 -1.60 4.23
N ARG A 376 6.13 -1.41 4.65
CA ARG A 376 5.43 -0.14 5.00
C ARG A 376 5.08 0.86 3.86
N LEU A 377 3.91 1.51 4.02
CA LEU A 377 3.37 2.67 3.26
C LEU A 377 4.35 3.84 3.02
N TRP A 378 5.41 3.95 3.81
CA TRP A 378 6.49 4.93 3.66
C TRP A 378 7.42 4.64 2.46
N GLN A 379 7.25 3.49 1.81
CA GLN A 379 7.97 3.08 0.60
C GLN A 379 7.09 3.14 -0.67
N TRP A 380 6.08 4.02 -0.74
CA TRP A 380 5.47 4.33 -2.04
C TRP A 380 6.55 4.92 -2.96
N VAL A 381 7.01 4.12 -3.93
CA VAL A 381 8.05 4.51 -4.88
C VAL A 381 7.47 4.47 -6.30
N PRO A 382 6.94 5.58 -6.83
CA PRO A 382 6.74 5.71 -8.27
C PRO A 382 8.03 6.20 -8.95
N ALA A 383 9.12 6.45 -8.20
CA ALA A 383 10.37 7.04 -8.68
C ALA A 383 11.49 6.03 -8.75
N SER A 384 12.06 5.84 -9.93
CA SER A 384 13.21 4.98 -10.16
C SER A 384 14.27 5.77 -10.91
N TYR A 385 15.52 5.29 -10.88
CA TYR A 385 16.56 5.82 -11.74
C TYR A 385 16.15 5.79 -13.22
N ALA A 386 15.44 4.75 -13.65
CA ALA A 386 14.95 4.62 -15.03
C ALA A 386 13.95 5.74 -15.40
N LYS A 387 12.95 6.01 -14.55
CA LYS A 387 11.98 7.09 -14.80
C LYS A 387 12.60 8.47 -14.71
N LEU A 388 13.54 8.66 -13.78
CA LEU A 388 14.31 9.89 -13.70
C LEU A 388 15.12 10.13 -14.98
N GLU A 389 15.81 9.10 -15.46
CA GLU A 389 16.57 9.16 -16.71
C GLU A 389 15.66 9.41 -17.91
N GLU A 390 14.49 8.78 -17.98
CA GLU A 390 13.50 9.01 -19.03
C GLU A 390 13.03 10.47 -19.05
N ALA A 391 12.66 11.03 -17.89
CA ALA A 391 12.23 12.42 -17.76
C ALA A 391 13.36 13.41 -18.13
N GLU A 392 14.59 13.16 -17.67
CA GLU A 392 15.77 13.96 -18.01
C GLU A 392 16.05 13.90 -19.52
N ARG A 393 16.09 12.70 -20.09
CA ARG A 393 16.33 12.49 -21.53
C ARG A 393 15.29 13.19 -22.39
N LYS A 394 14.03 13.17 -21.98
CA LYS A 394 12.93 13.87 -22.66
C LYS A 394 13.16 15.38 -22.72
N ILE A 395 13.50 15.99 -21.58
CA ILE A 395 13.81 17.43 -21.49
C ILE A 395 15.04 17.77 -22.34
N LEU A 396 16.12 17.00 -22.21
CA LEU A 396 17.38 17.25 -22.94
C LEU A 396 17.19 17.11 -24.46
N THR A 397 16.51 16.07 -24.92
CA THR A 397 16.28 15.84 -26.37
C THR A 397 15.45 16.96 -27.00
N ARG A 398 14.52 17.54 -26.23
CA ARG A 398 13.73 18.69 -26.68
C ARG A 398 14.56 19.97 -26.79
N ALA A 399 15.46 20.20 -25.84
CA ALA A 399 16.22 21.44 -25.75
C ALA A 399 17.52 21.44 -26.58
N ILE A 400 18.09 20.26 -26.86
CA ILE A 400 19.44 20.11 -27.41
C ILE A 400 19.39 19.29 -28.70
N PRO A 401 19.45 19.96 -29.87
CA PRO A 401 19.62 19.28 -31.15
C PRO A 401 20.99 18.59 -31.31
N THR A 402 22.04 19.13 -30.68
CA THR A 402 23.39 18.54 -30.72
C THR A 402 23.41 17.15 -30.08
N PRO A 403 24.06 16.14 -30.68
CA PRO A 403 24.23 14.83 -30.04
C PRO A 403 24.90 14.94 -28.67
N PHE A 404 24.30 14.31 -27.66
CA PHE A 404 24.80 14.29 -26.29
C PHE A 404 24.83 12.87 -25.72
N GLU A 405 25.66 12.66 -24.72
CA GLU A 405 25.76 11.40 -23.99
C GLU A 405 25.28 11.59 -22.55
N MET A 406 24.42 10.69 -22.09
CA MET A 406 24.06 10.58 -20.67
C MET A 406 24.76 9.34 -20.11
N LYS A 407 25.65 9.53 -19.13
CA LYS A 407 26.39 8.42 -18.51
C LYS A 407 26.57 8.64 -17.02
N LYS A 408 27.09 7.61 -16.34
CA LYS A 408 27.54 7.69 -14.95
C LYS A 408 29.04 7.46 -14.94
N VAL A 409 29.78 8.39 -14.32
CA VAL A 409 31.25 8.38 -14.26
C VAL A 409 31.64 8.57 -12.80
N ALA A 410 32.45 7.68 -12.24
CA ALA A 410 32.79 7.69 -10.81
C ALA A 410 31.57 7.91 -9.88
N GLN A 411 30.45 7.21 -10.17
CA GLN A 411 29.17 7.32 -9.45
C GLN A 411 28.35 8.61 -9.72
N LEU A 412 28.89 9.57 -10.47
CA LEU A 412 28.23 10.86 -10.75
C LEU A 412 27.45 10.82 -12.07
N GLY A 413 26.19 11.23 -12.01
CA GLY A 413 25.34 11.45 -13.17
C GLY A 413 25.91 12.57 -14.05
N THR A 414 26.29 12.23 -15.27
CA THR A 414 26.97 13.14 -16.19
C THR A 414 26.18 13.25 -17.50
N VAL A 415 26.06 14.47 -18.01
CA VAL A 415 25.65 14.77 -19.38
C VAL A 415 26.84 15.41 -20.09
N VAL A 416 27.24 14.83 -21.22
CA VAL A 416 28.33 15.34 -22.05
C VAL A 416 27.76 15.84 -23.37
N VAL A 417 27.98 17.11 -23.67
CA VAL A 417 27.64 17.72 -24.95
C VAL A 417 28.95 18.18 -25.59
N PRO A 418 29.48 17.44 -26.59
CA PRO A 418 30.69 17.83 -27.30
C PRO A 418 30.53 19.18 -28.00
N CYS A 419 31.66 19.84 -28.26
CA CYS A 419 31.62 21.08 -29.01
C CYS A 419 31.01 20.86 -30.41
N SER A 420 29.94 21.60 -30.72
CA SER A 420 29.16 21.46 -31.96
C SER A 420 29.71 22.32 -33.11
N ASP A 421 30.55 23.31 -32.82
CA ASP A 421 31.24 24.11 -33.83
C ASP A 421 32.45 23.35 -34.37
N GLU A 422 32.32 22.79 -35.59
CA GLU A 422 33.37 21.99 -36.24
C GLU A 422 34.73 22.68 -36.27
N LYS A 423 34.76 24.02 -36.39
CA LYS A 423 36.00 24.79 -36.44
C LYS A 423 36.71 24.89 -35.10
N LYS A 424 35.96 24.77 -34.00
CA LYS A 424 36.49 24.87 -32.63
C LYS A 424 36.69 23.51 -31.99
N ARG A 425 36.04 22.46 -32.49
CA ARG A 425 35.95 21.15 -31.86
C ARG A 425 37.29 20.56 -31.39
N GLU A 426 38.34 20.68 -32.20
CA GLU A 426 39.67 20.14 -31.88
C GLU A 426 40.33 20.85 -30.68
N ASN A 427 40.05 22.15 -30.49
CA ASN A 427 40.67 22.98 -29.46
C ASN A 427 39.64 23.55 -28.46
N ALA A 428 38.47 22.94 -28.38
CA ALA A 428 37.39 23.43 -27.55
C ALA A 428 37.76 23.27 -26.07
N LYS A 429 37.69 24.37 -25.31
CA LYS A 429 37.87 24.34 -23.86
C LYS A 429 36.78 23.48 -23.20
N ASN A 430 37.09 22.91 -22.04
CA ASN A 430 36.15 22.12 -21.25
C ASN A 430 35.44 23.01 -20.22
N LEU A 431 34.11 22.97 -20.22
CA LEU A 431 33.26 23.69 -19.27
C LEU A 431 32.47 22.68 -18.44
N VAL A 432 32.65 22.71 -17.13
CA VAL A 432 31.93 21.86 -16.17
C VAL A 432 30.88 22.66 -15.43
N LEU A 433 29.65 22.16 -15.40
CA LEU A 433 28.49 22.79 -14.77
C LEU A 433 28.00 21.95 -13.58
N ILE A 434 27.92 22.55 -12.39
CA ILE A 434 27.39 21.93 -11.17
C ILE A 434 26.11 22.64 -10.74
N HIS A 435 25.02 21.88 -10.63
CA HIS A 435 23.71 22.42 -10.26
C HIS A 435 23.58 22.70 -8.74
N GLY A 436 22.60 23.52 -8.37
CA GLY A 436 22.26 23.84 -6.98
C GLY A 436 21.40 22.79 -6.26
N PHE A 437 21.02 23.10 -5.01
CA PHE A 437 20.16 22.22 -4.19
C PHE A 437 18.82 21.94 -4.86
N ALA A 438 18.35 20.70 -4.71
CA ALA A 438 17.08 20.21 -5.26
C ALA A 438 16.97 20.23 -6.80
N GLY A 439 18.06 20.50 -7.51
CA GLY A 439 18.16 20.39 -8.97
C GLY A 439 18.81 19.07 -9.41
N GLY A 440 19.24 19.05 -10.67
CA GLY A 440 20.08 18.03 -11.29
C GLY A 440 20.41 18.48 -12.72
N ASN A 441 20.92 17.61 -13.60
CA ASN A 441 21.43 18.06 -14.91
C ASN A 441 20.36 18.67 -15.83
N ALA A 442 19.10 18.25 -15.75
CA ALA A 442 18.04 18.75 -16.63
C ALA A 442 17.81 20.27 -16.53
N VAL A 443 18.17 20.90 -15.40
CA VAL A 443 17.99 22.35 -15.21
C VAL A 443 18.88 23.18 -16.15
N TRP A 444 19.95 22.58 -16.67
CA TRP A 444 20.85 23.22 -17.63
C TRP A 444 20.39 23.11 -19.08
N ALA A 445 19.34 22.33 -19.37
CA ALA A 445 18.96 21.93 -20.73
C ALA A 445 18.89 23.10 -21.74
N MET A 446 18.31 24.23 -21.32
CA MET A 446 18.17 25.43 -22.16
C MET A 446 19.49 26.15 -22.49
N ASN A 447 20.59 25.81 -21.82
CA ASN A 447 21.90 26.45 -21.97
C ASN A 447 22.86 25.58 -22.79
N LEU A 448 22.73 24.25 -22.68
CA LEU A 448 23.70 23.29 -23.20
C LEU A 448 23.95 23.42 -24.71
N GLU A 449 22.90 23.64 -25.51
CA GLU A 449 23.03 23.83 -26.97
C GLU A 449 23.80 25.11 -27.35
N LYS A 450 23.63 26.20 -26.60
CA LYS A 450 24.33 27.46 -26.88
C LYS A 450 25.79 27.38 -26.43
N LEU A 451 26.02 26.78 -25.27
CA LEU A 451 27.36 26.59 -24.72
C LEU A 451 28.21 25.59 -25.54
N SER A 452 27.59 24.55 -26.11
CA SER A 452 28.30 23.56 -26.95
C SER A 452 28.91 24.17 -28.21
N LYS A 453 28.45 25.34 -28.66
CA LYS A 453 29.07 26.05 -29.81
C LYS A 453 30.46 26.62 -29.49
N HIS A 454 30.88 26.56 -28.24
CA HIS A 454 32.14 27.14 -27.76
C HIS A 454 32.97 26.16 -26.92
N PHE A 455 32.33 25.23 -26.23
CA PHE A 455 32.97 24.36 -25.24
C PHE A 455 32.58 22.90 -25.44
N ASN A 456 33.43 21.99 -24.96
CA ASN A 456 32.97 20.67 -24.53
C ASN A 456 32.29 20.84 -23.17
N VAL A 457 30.97 20.63 -23.11
CA VAL A 457 30.18 20.91 -21.91
C VAL A 457 29.89 19.63 -21.14
N TYR A 458 30.16 19.66 -19.84
CA TYR A 458 29.92 18.57 -18.91
C TYR A 458 28.98 19.07 -17.81
N ALA A 459 27.72 18.66 -17.82
CA ALA A 459 26.83 18.88 -16.68
C ALA A 459 26.97 17.69 -15.73
N VAL A 460 27.29 17.97 -14.47
CA VAL A 460 27.62 16.96 -13.47
C VAL A 460 26.71 17.12 -12.25
N GLU A 461 26.09 16.02 -11.87
CA GLU A 461 25.38 15.89 -10.62
C GLU A 461 26.36 15.49 -9.52
N TRP A 462 26.36 16.23 -8.42
CA TRP A 462 27.14 15.84 -7.25
C TRP A 462 26.57 14.56 -6.62
N ILE A 463 27.34 13.91 -5.74
CA ILE A 463 26.94 12.62 -5.17
C ILE A 463 25.63 12.73 -4.37
N GLY A 464 24.74 11.76 -4.52
CA GLY A 464 23.49 11.68 -3.77
C GLY A 464 22.31 12.48 -4.32
N VAL A 465 22.41 13.05 -5.53
CA VAL A 465 21.35 13.77 -6.24
C VAL A 465 21.21 13.30 -7.68
N GLY A 466 20.05 13.51 -8.29
CA GLY A 466 19.83 13.15 -9.69
C GLY A 466 20.06 11.65 -9.97
N ARG A 467 20.74 11.37 -11.09
CA ARG A 467 21.20 10.04 -11.52
C ARG A 467 22.48 9.57 -10.82
N SER A 468 23.15 10.42 -10.04
CA SER A 468 24.27 9.99 -9.20
C SER A 468 23.85 8.91 -8.19
N ASP A 469 24.80 8.10 -7.76
CA ASP A 469 24.54 7.13 -6.70
C ASP A 469 24.13 7.82 -5.40
N ARG A 470 23.31 7.12 -4.61
CA ARG A 470 22.74 7.62 -3.35
C ARG A 470 23.25 6.80 -2.16
N PRO A 471 24.55 6.92 -1.81
CA PRO A 471 25.12 6.27 -0.64
C PRO A 471 24.49 6.81 0.65
N ASP A 472 24.62 6.08 1.75
CA ASP A 472 24.15 6.57 3.05
C ASP A 472 24.98 7.78 3.49
N PHE A 473 24.36 8.95 3.53
CA PHE A 473 24.99 10.20 3.92
C PHE A 473 24.79 10.41 5.43
N ASN A 474 25.83 10.11 6.22
CA ASN A 474 25.77 10.11 7.69
C ASN A 474 26.72 11.12 8.36
N PHE A 475 27.24 12.08 7.59
CA PHE A 475 28.11 13.14 8.08
C PHE A 475 27.33 14.16 8.91
N LYS A 476 27.95 14.68 9.99
CA LYS A 476 27.33 15.65 10.91
C LYS A 476 28.01 17.01 10.92
N ASP A 477 29.24 17.08 10.44
CA ASP A 477 30.06 18.27 10.33
C ASP A 477 30.24 18.70 8.87
N TYR A 478 30.62 19.96 8.68
CA TYR A 478 30.87 20.55 7.37
C TYR A 478 32.02 19.85 6.64
N ASP A 479 33.18 19.70 7.28
CA ASP A 479 34.42 19.30 6.62
C ASP A 479 34.33 17.87 6.06
N SER A 480 33.84 16.92 6.87
CA SER A 480 33.67 15.53 6.41
C SER A 480 32.64 15.41 5.28
N ALA A 481 31.58 16.21 5.34
CA ALA A 481 30.55 16.24 4.30
C ALA A 481 31.07 16.87 3.00
N ASP A 482 31.83 17.96 3.10
CA ASP A 482 32.46 18.65 1.95
C ASP A 482 33.52 17.75 1.30
N ASP A 483 34.42 17.15 2.09
CA ASP A 483 35.44 16.21 1.60
C ASP A 483 34.82 15.02 0.86
N PHE A 484 33.70 14.50 1.34
CA PHE A 484 33.00 13.40 0.66
C PHE A 484 32.46 13.82 -0.71
N VAL A 485 31.83 14.99 -0.81
CA VAL A 485 31.27 15.50 -2.07
C VAL A 485 32.39 15.88 -3.05
N VAL A 486 33.36 16.67 -2.58
CA VAL A 486 34.49 17.16 -3.38
C VAL A 486 35.40 16.01 -3.84
N GLY A 487 35.68 15.04 -2.96
CA GLY A 487 36.46 13.85 -3.33
C GLY A 487 35.73 12.91 -4.31
N SER A 488 34.39 12.94 -4.35
CA SER A 488 33.63 12.24 -5.41
C SER A 488 33.79 12.94 -6.76
N PHE A 489 33.84 14.28 -6.76
CA PHE A 489 34.07 15.07 -7.98
C PHE A 489 35.52 14.96 -8.48
N GLU A 490 36.50 14.85 -7.59
CA GLU A 490 37.90 14.53 -7.95
C GLU A 490 38.01 13.18 -8.68
N LYS A 491 37.37 12.12 -8.14
CA LYS A 491 37.34 10.81 -8.81
C LYS A 491 36.67 10.89 -10.18
N TRP A 492 35.60 11.67 -10.30
CA TRP A 492 34.94 11.93 -11.58
C TRP A 492 35.89 12.59 -12.58
N GLN A 493 36.61 13.64 -12.15
CA GLN A 493 37.60 14.35 -12.97
C GLN A 493 38.70 13.39 -13.48
N GLN A 494 39.19 12.50 -12.61
CA GLN A 494 40.22 11.52 -12.95
C GLN A 494 39.72 10.50 -13.99
N GLU A 495 38.49 10.00 -13.84
CA GLU A 495 37.91 8.99 -14.73
C GLU A 495 37.50 9.58 -16.11
N ILE A 496 37.01 10.82 -16.14
CA ILE A 496 36.71 11.54 -17.40
C ILE A 496 38.00 12.01 -18.10
N LYS A 497 39.13 12.06 -17.37
CA LYS A 497 40.47 12.45 -17.85
C LYS A 497 40.56 13.90 -18.33
N LEU A 498 39.99 14.83 -17.56
CA LEU A 498 40.07 16.27 -17.83
C LEU A 498 41.23 16.90 -17.05
N GLU A 499 42.36 17.19 -17.69
CA GLU A 499 43.52 17.82 -17.01
C GLU A 499 43.19 19.17 -16.37
N SER A 500 42.43 20.02 -17.09
CA SER A 500 41.92 21.28 -16.58
C SER A 500 40.60 21.68 -17.25
N PHE A 501 39.81 22.51 -16.58
CA PHE A 501 38.50 22.97 -17.06
C PHE A 501 38.06 24.28 -16.42
N ASP A 502 37.13 24.97 -17.08
CA ASP A 502 36.36 26.06 -16.48
C ASP A 502 35.22 25.47 -15.65
N LEU A 503 35.03 25.96 -14.42
CA LEU A 503 34.09 25.38 -13.47
C LEU A 503 33.01 26.39 -13.09
N CYS A 504 31.75 26.08 -13.40
CA CYS A 504 30.59 26.89 -13.05
C CYS A 504 29.70 26.15 -12.03
N GLY A 505 29.57 26.71 -10.82
CA GLY A 505 28.69 26.19 -9.79
C GLY A 505 27.51 27.11 -9.52
N HIS A 506 26.29 26.55 -9.42
CA HIS A 506 25.08 27.30 -9.05
C HIS A 506 24.69 27.10 -7.59
N SER A 507 24.37 28.19 -6.87
CA SER A 507 23.78 28.13 -5.53
C SER A 507 24.63 27.27 -4.57
N MET A 508 24.09 26.18 -4.03
CA MET A 508 24.85 25.23 -3.21
C MET A 508 25.97 24.52 -3.99
N GLY A 509 25.79 24.29 -5.29
CA GLY A 509 26.86 23.80 -6.17
C GLY A 509 28.03 24.77 -6.31
N ALA A 510 27.81 26.07 -6.06
CA ALA A 510 28.87 27.08 -6.01
C ALA A 510 29.76 26.93 -4.76
N ILE A 511 29.21 26.40 -3.66
CA ILE A 511 29.99 26.06 -2.46
C ILE A 511 30.94 24.91 -2.82
N PHE A 512 30.42 23.82 -3.39
CA PHE A 512 31.25 22.67 -3.79
C PHE A 512 32.28 23.02 -4.87
N ALA A 513 31.91 23.85 -5.84
CA ALA A 513 32.84 24.34 -6.85
C ALA A 513 33.97 25.19 -6.24
N SER A 514 33.64 26.03 -5.25
CA SER A 514 34.64 26.81 -4.51
C SER A 514 35.56 25.90 -3.70
N SER A 515 35.02 24.94 -2.96
CA SER A 515 35.81 23.96 -2.20
C SER A 515 36.74 23.16 -3.10
N TYR A 516 36.27 22.70 -4.26
CA TYR A 516 37.10 21.99 -5.23
C TYR A 516 38.21 22.87 -5.80
N ALA A 517 37.89 24.09 -6.25
CA ALA A 517 38.88 25.02 -6.81
C ALA A 517 39.96 25.44 -5.80
N LEU A 518 39.62 25.50 -4.51
CA LEU A 518 40.59 25.78 -3.45
C LEU A 518 41.50 24.58 -3.14
N LYS A 519 41.00 23.34 -3.26
CA LYS A 519 41.78 22.12 -3.03
C LYS A 519 42.62 21.71 -4.24
N HIS A 520 42.14 21.98 -5.45
CA HIS A 520 42.75 21.60 -6.73
C HIS A 520 42.94 22.82 -7.66
N PRO A 521 43.66 23.87 -7.22
CA PRO A 521 43.75 25.12 -7.96
C PRO A 521 44.40 25.00 -9.35
N GLU A 522 45.21 23.97 -9.57
CA GLU A 522 45.88 23.69 -10.85
C GLU A 522 44.93 23.11 -11.92
N GLN A 523 43.76 22.60 -11.52
CA GLN A 523 42.81 21.95 -12.43
C GLN A 523 41.67 22.88 -12.87
N VAL A 524 41.46 23.99 -12.18
CA VAL A 524 40.39 24.94 -12.48
C VAL A 524 40.97 26.17 -13.17
N ASN A 525 40.66 26.32 -14.45
CA ASN A 525 41.12 27.44 -15.28
C ASN A 525 40.41 28.75 -14.92
N HIS A 526 39.12 28.67 -14.59
CA HIS A 526 38.27 29.80 -14.20
C HIS A 526 37.16 29.30 -13.28
N LEU A 527 36.92 29.98 -12.16
CA LEU A 527 35.82 29.68 -11.25
C LEU A 527 34.65 30.65 -11.48
N VAL A 528 33.49 30.13 -11.88
CA VAL A 528 32.25 30.89 -12.06
C VAL A 528 31.23 30.49 -10.97
N LEU A 529 30.74 31.47 -10.24
CA LEU A 529 29.78 31.31 -9.15
C LEU A 529 28.46 31.96 -9.54
N ALA A 530 27.50 31.13 -9.97
CA ALA A 530 26.17 31.55 -10.36
C ALA A 530 25.25 31.57 -9.13
N SER A 531 24.83 32.76 -8.69
CA SER A 531 23.96 32.99 -7.52
C SER A 531 24.39 32.15 -6.30
N PRO A 532 25.66 32.24 -5.87
CA PRO A 532 26.22 31.35 -4.86
C PRO A 532 25.45 31.46 -3.54
N ALA A 533 25.14 30.31 -2.95
CA ALA A 533 24.62 30.25 -1.60
C ALA A 533 25.75 30.52 -0.59
N GLY A 534 25.39 31.10 0.55
CA GLY A 534 26.30 31.21 1.69
C GLY A 534 27.47 32.17 1.51
N VAL A 535 27.31 33.27 0.77
CA VAL A 535 28.35 34.30 0.68
C VAL A 535 28.56 35.06 1.99
N PRO A 536 27.54 35.71 2.58
CA PRO A 536 27.72 36.47 3.82
C PRO A 536 27.70 35.58 5.07
N HIS A 537 28.20 36.13 6.18
CA HIS A 537 27.93 35.59 7.50
C HIS A 537 26.42 35.57 7.79
N PRO A 538 25.92 34.62 8.61
CA PRO A 538 24.57 34.69 9.15
C PRO A 538 24.34 36.03 9.86
N PRO A 539 23.14 36.64 9.76
CA PRO A 539 22.81 37.80 10.56
C PRO A 539 22.88 37.44 12.05
N PRO A 540 23.28 38.37 12.92
CA PRO A 540 23.27 38.13 14.35
C PRO A 540 21.85 37.77 14.81
N PRO A 541 21.68 36.86 15.77
CA PRO A 541 20.36 36.52 16.28
C PRO A 541 19.68 37.79 16.83
N PRO A 542 18.35 37.95 16.60
CA PRO A 542 17.64 39.12 17.10
C PRO A 542 17.75 39.20 18.63
N ASP A 543 17.97 40.41 19.16
CA ASP A 543 18.15 40.62 20.60
C ASP A 543 16.95 40.02 21.36
N PRO A 544 17.17 39.07 22.29
CA PRO A 544 16.11 38.42 23.06
C PRO A 544 15.18 39.38 23.80
N LYS A 545 15.63 40.60 24.07
CA LYS A 545 14.88 41.64 24.79
C LYS A 545 13.93 42.42 23.88
N THR A 546 14.12 42.39 22.56
CA THR A 546 13.24 43.06 21.59
C THR A 546 11.96 42.26 21.36
N GLU A 547 10.87 42.94 20.96
CA GLU A 547 9.60 42.26 20.62
C GLU A 547 9.78 41.28 19.45
N GLU A 548 10.67 41.58 18.51
CA GLU A 548 11.05 40.69 17.42
C GLU A 548 11.76 39.42 17.96
N GLY A 549 12.72 39.57 18.88
CA GLY A 549 13.36 38.44 19.56
C GLY A 549 12.39 37.58 20.37
N LYS A 550 11.45 38.20 21.10
CA LYS A 550 10.40 37.49 21.86
C LYS A 550 9.41 36.77 20.95
N ALA A 551 8.95 37.39 19.87
CA ALA A 551 8.03 36.79 18.89
C ALA A 551 8.69 35.61 18.17
N THR A 552 9.96 35.78 17.80
CA THR A 552 10.79 34.74 17.18
C THR A 552 10.94 33.52 18.10
N ASN A 553 11.09 33.74 19.41
CA ASN A 553 11.26 32.67 20.39
C ASN A 553 9.93 31.99 20.80
N ARG A 554 8.79 32.66 20.65
CA ARG A 554 7.44 32.10 20.92
C ARG A 554 6.86 31.30 19.76
N SER A 555 7.40 31.41 18.55
CA SER A 555 6.87 30.72 17.37
C SER A 555 7.14 29.21 17.44
N TRP A 556 6.17 28.47 17.96
CA TRP A 556 6.19 27.00 18.01
C TRP A 556 6.40 26.38 16.61
N LEU A 557 5.78 26.99 15.57
CA LEU A 557 5.92 26.55 14.18
C LEU A 557 7.36 26.71 13.68
N ARG A 558 8.03 27.83 14.00
CA ARG A 558 9.44 28.04 13.65
C ARG A 558 10.33 27.03 14.36
N ARG A 559 10.11 26.78 15.66
CA ARG A 559 10.86 25.75 16.42
C ARG A 559 10.69 24.35 15.82
N MET A 560 9.48 24.00 15.41
CA MET A 560 9.23 22.72 14.73
C MET A 560 9.95 22.62 13.38
N VAL A 561 9.93 23.68 12.55
CA VAL A 561 10.63 23.70 11.26
C VAL A 561 12.15 23.61 11.46
N PHE A 562 12.70 24.34 12.43
CA PHE A 562 14.13 24.30 12.75
C PHE A 562 14.54 22.93 13.27
N SER A 563 13.77 22.36 14.21
CA SER A 563 14.01 21.01 14.71
C SER A 563 13.90 19.96 13.61
N ALA A 564 12.94 20.08 12.69
CA ALA A 564 12.83 19.20 11.54
C ALA A 564 14.08 19.30 10.64
N TRP A 565 14.56 20.51 10.37
CA TRP A 565 15.79 20.75 9.60
C TRP A 565 17.03 20.14 10.26
N GLU A 566 17.22 20.36 11.56
CA GLU A 566 18.34 19.78 12.35
C GLU A 566 18.31 18.26 12.39
N ASN A 567 17.12 17.66 12.32
CA ASN A 567 16.94 16.20 12.25
C ASN A 567 16.98 15.65 10.80
N GLY A 568 17.41 16.46 9.82
CA GLY A 568 17.59 16.02 8.43
C GLY A 568 16.28 15.87 7.64
N VAL A 569 15.16 16.45 8.11
CA VAL A 569 13.91 16.49 7.37
C VAL A 569 13.98 17.62 6.35
N THR A 570 14.07 17.23 5.08
CA THR A 570 14.19 18.16 3.94
C THR A 570 12.83 18.41 3.27
N PRO A 571 12.68 19.45 2.43
CA PRO A 571 11.49 19.59 1.58
C PRO A 571 11.22 18.36 0.69
N MET A 572 12.27 17.64 0.28
CA MET A 572 12.16 16.38 -0.47
C MET A 572 11.57 15.26 0.38
N SER A 573 11.80 15.28 1.70
CA SER A 573 11.17 14.36 2.65
C SER A 573 9.65 14.50 2.66
N LEU A 574 9.12 15.71 2.47
CA LEU A 574 7.68 15.93 2.34
C LEU A 574 7.13 15.30 1.05
N ALA A 575 7.85 15.44 -0.08
CA ALA A 575 7.44 14.84 -1.35
C ALA A 575 7.34 13.30 -1.29
N ARG A 576 8.22 12.66 -0.51
CA ARG A 576 8.14 11.22 -0.22
C ARG A 576 7.03 10.88 0.77
N PHE A 577 6.92 11.68 1.84
CA PHE A 577 5.95 11.45 2.92
C PHE A 577 4.49 11.47 2.44
N VAL A 578 4.13 12.37 1.54
CA VAL A 578 2.74 12.49 1.06
C VAL A 578 2.33 11.37 0.09
N GLY A 579 3.21 10.39 -0.16
CA GLY A 579 2.92 9.21 -0.97
C GLY A 579 2.34 9.60 -2.34
N PRO A 580 1.25 8.97 -2.80
CA PRO A 580 0.62 9.19 -4.11
C PRO A 580 0.39 10.65 -4.55
N TYR A 581 0.31 11.58 -3.60
CA TYR A 581 0.11 13.01 -3.90
C TYR A 581 1.41 13.77 -4.18
N GLY A 582 2.57 13.12 -4.01
CA GLY A 582 3.90 13.70 -4.19
C GLY A 582 4.12 14.35 -5.55
N PRO A 583 3.81 13.69 -6.69
CA PRO A 583 3.93 14.30 -8.01
C PRO A 583 3.11 15.57 -8.14
N LYS A 584 1.86 15.56 -7.66
CA LYS A 584 0.98 16.73 -7.70
C LYS A 584 1.49 17.86 -6.80
N LEU A 585 2.03 17.53 -5.62
CA LEU A 585 2.65 18.50 -4.72
C LEU A 585 3.85 19.18 -5.39
N VAL A 586 4.79 18.38 -5.92
CA VAL A 586 5.97 18.90 -6.62
C VAL A 586 5.53 19.75 -7.80
N GLN A 587 4.53 19.30 -8.56
CA GLN A 587 4.10 20.05 -9.72
C GLN A 587 3.44 21.39 -9.37
N ASN A 588 2.66 21.43 -8.29
CA ASN A 588 2.14 22.68 -7.75
C ASN A 588 3.27 23.61 -7.28
N VAL A 589 4.35 23.07 -6.69
CA VAL A 589 5.51 23.87 -6.28
C VAL A 589 6.22 24.48 -7.48
N VAL A 590 6.45 23.71 -8.55
CA VAL A 590 7.05 24.18 -9.79
C VAL A 590 6.19 25.28 -10.41
N HIS A 591 4.91 25.03 -10.65
CA HIS A 591 3.99 26.05 -11.20
C HIS A 591 3.91 27.32 -10.35
N ARG A 592 3.80 27.16 -9.02
CA ARG A 592 3.73 28.30 -8.12
C ARG A 592 5.02 29.13 -8.15
N ARG A 593 6.19 28.49 -8.17
CA ARG A 593 7.47 29.21 -8.31
C ARG A 593 7.54 29.97 -9.64
N THR A 594 7.16 29.32 -10.73
CA THR A 594 7.12 29.95 -12.06
C THR A 594 6.19 31.16 -12.11
N SER A 595 5.08 31.15 -11.37
CA SER A 595 4.14 32.28 -11.33
C SER A 595 4.72 33.58 -10.74
N PHE A 596 5.82 33.50 -9.97
CA PHE A 596 6.51 34.66 -9.41
C PHE A 596 7.64 35.20 -10.31
N MET A 597 7.92 34.55 -11.44
CA MET A 597 9.00 34.95 -12.36
C MET A 597 8.52 36.05 -13.34
N SER A 598 9.46 36.80 -13.90
CA SER A 598 9.19 37.82 -14.94
C SER A 598 8.39 37.22 -16.11
N GLU A 599 7.47 38.00 -16.71
CA GLU A 599 6.67 37.54 -17.86
C GLU A 599 7.52 37.11 -19.07
N GLY A 600 8.69 37.74 -19.25
CA GLY A 600 9.64 37.38 -20.30
C GLY A 600 10.53 36.16 -19.98
N SER A 601 10.28 35.47 -18.87
CA SER A 601 11.06 34.30 -18.45
C SER A 601 10.82 33.10 -19.36
N ALA A 602 11.87 32.34 -19.69
CA ALA A 602 11.76 31.09 -20.46
C ALA A 602 10.92 30.01 -19.73
N MET A 603 10.75 30.17 -18.42
CA MET A 603 9.86 29.34 -17.60
C MET A 603 8.38 29.68 -17.81
N ARG A 604 8.06 30.87 -18.34
CA ARG A 604 6.69 31.36 -18.58
C ARG A 604 6.30 31.42 -20.05
N ASP A 605 7.26 31.45 -20.97
CA ASP A 605 7.02 31.57 -22.42
C ASP A 605 6.84 30.22 -23.15
N GLY A 606 6.91 29.10 -22.42
CA GLY A 606 6.69 27.75 -22.96
C GLY A 606 7.94 27.08 -23.55
N ARG A 607 9.11 27.73 -23.52
CA ARG A 607 10.39 27.09 -23.86
C ARG A 607 10.75 25.96 -22.90
N VAL A 608 10.39 26.10 -21.63
CA VAL A 608 10.47 25.03 -20.62
C VAL A 608 9.09 24.42 -20.40
N ASP A 609 8.94 23.11 -20.63
CA ASP A 609 7.71 22.40 -20.30
C ASP A 609 7.66 22.13 -18.78
N LEU A 610 6.76 22.83 -18.10
CA LEU A 610 6.65 22.76 -16.64
C LEU A 610 6.17 21.40 -16.15
N ASN A 611 5.43 20.62 -16.95
CA ASN A 611 4.99 19.28 -16.55
C ASN A 611 6.16 18.31 -16.59
N GLU A 612 6.96 18.36 -17.66
CA GLU A 612 8.18 17.54 -17.79
C GLU A 612 9.18 17.90 -16.70
N LEU A 613 9.38 19.19 -16.43
CA LEU A 613 10.24 19.64 -15.34
C LEU A 613 9.72 19.18 -13.97
N GLY A 614 8.41 19.26 -13.75
CA GLY A 614 7.77 18.77 -12.52
C GLY A 614 7.95 17.28 -12.30
N GLU A 615 7.79 16.47 -13.34
CA GLU A 615 8.01 15.02 -13.33
C GLU A 615 9.47 14.68 -13.02
N TYR A 616 10.42 15.34 -13.69
CA TYR A 616 11.85 15.18 -13.44
C TYR A 616 12.22 15.54 -11.98
N ILE A 617 11.79 16.71 -11.50
CA ILE A 617 12.05 17.16 -10.13
C ILE A 617 11.44 16.17 -9.14
N TYR A 618 10.23 15.69 -9.41
CA TYR A 618 9.55 14.73 -8.55
C TYR A 618 10.36 13.43 -8.42
N HIS A 619 10.77 12.83 -9.53
CA HIS A 619 11.55 11.59 -9.50
C HIS A 619 12.90 11.78 -8.82
N ASN A 620 13.56 12.92 -9.01
CA ASN A 620 14.79 13.23 -8.32
C ASN A 620 14.60 13.35 -6.80
N TRP A 621 13.53 14.03 -6.36
CA TRP A 621 13.24 14.24 -4.94
C TRP A 621 12.72 12.98 -4.24
N ALA A 622 12.00 12.12 -4.96
CA ALA A 622 11.37 10.94 -4.40
C ALA A 622 12.29 9.72 -4.25
N LEU A 623 13.46 9.72 -4.90
CA LEU A 623 14.50 8.69 -4.71
C LEU A 623 15.07 8.68 -3.28
N LYS A 624 15.86 7.63 -2.98
CA LYS A 624 16.52 7.42 -1.68
C LYS A 624 17.17 8.72 -1.16
N PRO A 625 16.88 9.15 0.09
CA PRO A 625 17.57 10.30 0.69
C PRO A 625 19.08 10.06 0.76
N SER A 626 19.87 11.02 0.30
CA SER A 626 21.34 10.95 0.35
C SER A 626 21.95 12.36 0.35
N GLY A 627 22.29 12.92 -0.82
CA GLY A 627 22.98 14.22 -0.95
C GLY A 627 22.19 15.39 -0.40
N GLU A 628 20.86 15.28 -0.34
CA GLU A 628 20.00 16.27 0.32
C GLU A 628 20.36 16.52 1.81
N ARG A 629 21.03 15.58 2.47
CA ARG A 629 21.55 15.74 3.84
C ARG A 629 22.80 16.62 3.92
N ALA A 630 23.54 16.77 2.82
CA ALA A 630 24.66 17.73 2.77
C ALA A 630 24.17 19.18 2.98
N MET A 631 22.89 19.45 2.67
CA MET A 631 22.30 20.76 2.91
C MET A 631 22.36 21.14 4.39
N THR A 632 22.08 20.21 5.31
CA THR A 632 22.04 20.51 6.75
C THR A 632 23.43 20.65 7.37
N THR A 633 24.49 20.22 6.68
CA THR A 633 25.88 20.41 7.12
C THR A 633 26.54 21.65 6.51
N HIS A 634 26.08 22.10 5.33
CA HIS A 634 26.65 23.27 4.63
C HIS A 634 25.84 24.55 4.85
N LEU A 635 24.54 24.43 5.11
CA LEU A 635 23.62 25.54 5.29
C LEU A 635 22.83 25.39 6.60
N ALA A 636 23.01 26.36 7.49
CA ALA A 636 22.18 26.54 8.68
C ALA A 636 20.74 26.96 8.29
N PRO A 637 19.75 26.78 9.18
CA PRO A 637 18.36 27.18 8.92
C PRO A 637 18.25 28.60 8.38
N GLY A 638 17.47 28.78 7.31
CA GLY A 638 17.41 30.05 6.57
C GLY A 638 18.40 30.15 5.39
N ALA A 639 19.07 29.04 5.04
CA ALA A 639 20.11 28.98 4.00
C ALA A 639 21.33 29.85 4.30
N HIS A 640 21.64 30.04 5.58
CA HIS A 640 22.85 30.75 6.02
C HIS A 640 24.06 29.83 5.92
N ALA A 641 25.21 30.39 5.53
CA ALA A 641 26.44 29.61 5.40
C ALA A 641 26.92 29.09 6.76
N VAL A 642 27.28 27.81 6.83
CA VAL A 642 28.09 27.30 7.95
C VAL A 642 29.54 27.78 7.82
N ARG A 643 30.08 27.76 6.60
CA ARG A 643 31.35 28.40 6.22
C ARG A 643 31.10 29.45 5.13
N PRO A 644 31.11 30.75 5.49
CA PRO A 644 30.85 31.83 4.53
C PRO A 644 31.90 31.91 3.42
N LEU A 645 31.46 32.06 2.17
CA LEU A 645 32.39 32.19 1.03
C LEU A 645 33.21 33.49 1.09
N VAL A 646 32.74 34.52 1.79
CA VAL A 646 33.52 35.75 2.02
C VAL A 646 34.81 35.50 2.81
N ASP A 647 34.85 34.43 3.63
CA ASP A 647 36.03 34.07 4.43
C ASP A 647 36.97 33.11 3.67
N THR A 648 36.46 32.35 2.71
CA THR A 648 37.24 31.31 2.00
C THR A 648 37.77 31.82 0.66
N LEU A 649 36.98 32.60 -0.07
CA LEU A 649 37.35 33.21 -1.35
C LEU A 649 38.18 34.47 -1.08
N LEU A 650 39.43 34.25 -0.69
CA LEU A 650 40.42 35.30 -0.47
C LEU A 650 41.39 35.38 -1.66
N PRO A 651 41.86 36.59 -2.04
CA PRO A 651 42.80 36.78 -3.16
C PRO A 651 44.08 35.93 -3.08
N GLU A 652 44.55 35.64 -1.87
CA GLU A 652 45.72 34.80 -1.59
C GLU A 652 45.48 33.31 -1.85
N ASN A 653 44.23 32.84 -1.74
CA ASN A 653 43.88 31.42 -1.81
C ASN A 653 43.42 31.01 -3.21
N VAL A 654 42.58 31.82 -3.85
CA VAL A 654 41.99 31.52 -5.16
C VAL A 654 43.00 31.84 -6.27
N LYS A 655 43.50 30.81 -6.97
CA LYS A 655 44.61 30.95 -7.94
C LYS A 655 44.17 31.33 -9.36
N MET A 656 42.92 31.09 -9.71
CA MET A 656 42.30 31.33 -11.00
C MET A 656 41.44 32.61 -11.01
N PRO A 657 41.03 33.11 -12.19
CA PRO A 657 40.02 34.15 -12.31
C PRO A 657 38.69 33.73 -11.68
N LEU A 658 37.98 34.72 -11.12
CA LEU A 658 36.73 34.53 -10.41
C LEU A 658 35.59 35.33 -11.05
N THR A 659 34.47 34.71 -11.39
CA THR A 659 33.29 35.42 -11.90
C THR A 659 32.06 35.12 -11.09
N PHE A 660 31.37 36.16 -10.65
CA PHE A 660 30.03 36.05 -10.06
C PHE A 660 28.97 36.38 -11.10
N ILE A 661 27.89 35.60 -11.13
CA ILE A 661 26.72 35.88 -11.97
C ILE A 661 25.49 35.83 -11.07
N TYR A 662 24.69 36.89 -11.04
CA TYR A 662 23.45 36.96 -10.27
C TYR A 662 22.25 37.24 -11.17
N GLY A 663 21.03 36.89 -10.73
CA GLY A 663 19.82 37.43 -11.33
C GLY A 663 19.64 38.92 -11.01
N GLU A 664 18.91 39.64 -11.85
CA GLU A 664 18.49 41.01 -11.57
C GLU A 664 17.61 41.11 -10.31
N TYR A 665 16.62 40.24 -10.15
CA TYR A 665 15.75 40.22 -8.97
C TYR A 665 16.05 39.06 -8.03
N ASP A 666 17.31 38.63 -8.02
CA ASP A 666 17.77 37.55 -7.14
C ASP A 666 17.61 37.91 -5.66
N TRP A 667 17.06 36.98 -4.89
CA TRP A 667 16.97 37.06 -3.44
C TRP A 667 18.33 36.86 -2.76
N MET A 668 19.31 36.28 -3.47
CA MET A 668 20.71 36.30 -3.04
C MET A 668 21.32 37.67 -3.37
N ASP A 669 21.73 38.38 -2.32
CA ASP A 669 22.24 39.74 -2.47
C ASP A 669 23.62 39.79 -3.14
N TYR A 670 23.63 40.23 -4.40
CA TYR A 670 24.83 40.35 -5.24
C TYR A 670 25.92 41.25 -4.64
N ARG A 671 25.55 42.18 -3.74
CA ARG A 671 26.50 43.10 -3.09
C ARG A 671 27.54 42.36 -2.25
N ASN A 672 27.19 41.19 -1.71
CA ASN A 672 28.15 40.35 -0.98
C ASN A 672 29.21 39.78 -1.92
N GLY A 673 28.82 39.33 -3.13
CA GLY A 673 29.75 38.91 -4.17
C GLY A 673 30.59 40.07 -4.70
N LEU A 674 30.00 41.25 -4.84
CA LEU A 674 30.71 42.47 -5.25
C LEU A 674 31.83 42.82 -4.26
N GLY A 675 31.59 42.72 -2.95
CA GLY A 675 32.64 42.93 -1.95
C GLY A 675 33.83 41.95 -2.08
N ILE A 676 33.59 40.72 -2.54
CA ILE A 676 34.69 39.78 -2.86
C ILE A 676 35.43 40.24 -4.11
N VAL A 677 34.71 40.63 -5.16
CA VAL A 677 35.30 41.13 -6.42
C VAL A 677 36.19 42.35 -6.17
N ASP A 678 35.73 43.30 -5.35
CA ASP A 678 36.48 44.50 -5.02
C ASP A 678 37.81 44.15 -4.31
N ARG A 679 37.79 43.22 -3.33
CA ARG A 679 39.02 42.72 -2.67
C ARG A 679 40.00 42.08 -3.66
N PHE A 680 39.51 41.38 -4.68
CA PHE A 680 40.38 40.78 -5.71
C PHE A 680 40.98 41.86 -6.61
N LYS A 681 40.17 42.83 -7.05
CA LYS A 681 40.64 43.94 -7.88
C LYS A 681 41.68 44.81 -7.17
N GLU A 682 41.51 45.07 -5.87
CA GLU A 682 42.49 45.77 -5.03
C GLU A 682 43.86 45.06 -4.98
N LYS A 683 43.87 43.72 -5.13
CA LYS A 683 45.09 42.91 -5.19
C LYS A 683 45.58 42.66 -6.62
N GLY A 684 45.00 43.33 -7.62
CA GLY A 684 45.35 43.14 -9.03
C GLY A 684 44.99 41.75 -9.58
N ARG A 685 44.02 41.07 -8.96
CA ARG A 685 43.54 39.73 -9.37
C ARG A 685 42.31 39.86 -10.26
N ALA A 686 42.18 38.97 -11.25
CA ALA A 686 41.03 38.94 -12.14
C ALA A 686 39.77 38.48 -11.39
N ALA A 687 38.81 39.38 -11.24
CA ALA A 687 37.49 39.05 -10.72
C ALA A 687 36.41 39.95 -11.34
N ASP A 688 35.25 39.39 -11.67
CA ASP A 688 34.14 40.13 -12.29
C ASP A 688 32.79 39.72 -11.71
N LEU A 689 31.80 40.61 -11.82
CA LEU A 689 30.42 40.36 -11.45
C LEU A 689 29.48 40.80 -12.57
N TYR A 690 28.54 39.93 -12.91
CA TYR A 690 27.50 40.18 -13.89
C TYR A 690 26.11 39.96 -13.28
N ARG A 691 25.12 40.66 -13.83
CA ARG A 691 23.71 40.48 -13.50
C ARG A 691 22.94 40.14 -14.76
N VAL A 692 22.12 39.09 -14.71
CA VAL A 692 21.27 38.62 -15.81
C VAL A 692 19.94 39.39 -15.76
N PRO A 693 19.64 40.24 -16.75
CA PRO A 693 18.36 40.92 -16.89
C PRO A 693 17.20 39.95 -16.86
N ASN A 694 16.10 40.32 -16.20
CA ASN A 694 14.91 39.46 -16.04
C ASN A 694 15.21 38.06 -15.42
N GLY A 695 16.34 37.89 -14.76
CA GLY A 695 16.69 36.66 -14.04
C GLY A 695 16.46 36.79 -12.54
N GLY A 696 15.98 35.71 -11.92
CA GLY A 696 15.98 35.53 -10.47
C GLY A 696 17.09 34.58 -10.04
N HIS A 697 16.83 33.78 -8.99
CA HIS A 697 17.79 32.79 -8.49
C HIS A 697 18.11 31.68 -9.49
N GLN A 698 17.21 31.40 -10.43
CA GLN A 698 17.35 30.38 -11.46
C GLN A 698 17.59 31.04 -12.81
N MET A 699 18.44 32.06 -12.86
CA MET A 699 18.64 32.93 -14.02
C MET A 699 18.97 32.19 -15.33
N PHE A 700 19.60 31.02 -15.24
CA PHE A 700 19.91 30.16 -16.40
C PHE A 700 18.69 29.40 -16.94
N MET A 701 17.58 29.32 -16.20
CA MET A 701 16.28 28.86 -16.70
C MET A 701 15.36 30.05 -17.00
N GLU A 702 15.51 31.18 -16.31
CA GLU A 702 14.65 32.34 -16.50
C GLU A 702 15.04 33.16 -17.73
N ASN A 703 16.34 33.40 -17.95
CA ASN A 703 16.87 34.04 -19.14
C ASN A 703 18.12 33.29 -19.65
N PRO A 704 17.95 32.07 -20.21
CA PRO A 704 19.04 31.18 -20.61
C PRO A 704 19.94 31.82 -21.67
N ASP A 705 19.37 32.62 -22.57
CA ASP A 705 20.12 33.25 -23.66
C ASP A 705 21.17 34.22 -23.15
N GLU A 706 20.77 35.08 -22.21
CA GLU A 706 21.62 36.11 -21.66
C GLU A 706 22.58 35.55 -20.61
N PHE A 707 22.13 34.59 -19.79
CA PHE A 707 23.03 33.84 -18.92
C PHE A 707 24.15 33.15 -19.71
N SER A 708 23.79 32.41 -20.77
CA SER A 708 24.78 31.72 -21.61
C SER A 708 25.72 32.69 -22.31
N ARG A 709 25.22 33.85 -22.78
CA ARG A 709 26.07 34.90 -23.37
C ARG A 709 27.09 35.43 -22.37
N ILE A 710 26.64 35.80 -21.17
CA ILE A 710 27.51 36.29 -20.10
C ILE A 710 28.55 35.23 -19.73
N LEU A 711 28.14 33.97 -19.61
CA LEU A 711 29.07 32.87 -19.30
C LEU A 711 30.15 32.72 -20.37
N ILE A 712 29.76 32.67 -21.66
CA ILE A 712 30.70 32.61 -22.79
C ILE A 712 31.67 33.80 -22.76
N ASP A 713 31.16 35.02 -22.60
CA ASP A 713 31.97 36.24 -22.63
C ASP A 713 32.93 36.34 -21.43
N SER A 714 32.54 35.78 -20.28
CA SER A 714 33.39 35.76 -19.08
C SER A 714 34.56 34.77 -19.20
N LEU A 715 34.36 33.64 -19.89
CA LEU A 715 35.35 32.57 -20.07
C LEU A 715 36.26 32.76 -21.29
N ALA A 716 35.92 33.71 -22.17
CA ALA A 716 36.70 34.05 -23.35
C ALA A 716 37.91 34.96 -23.06
N ARG A 717 38.04 35.47 -21.84
CA ARG A 717 39.01 36.50 -21.46
C ARG A 717 40.35 35.97 -20.99
#